data_AF-A0A178CCI4-F1
#
_entry.id   AF-A0A178CCI4-F1
#
_cell.length_a   1.000
_cell.length_b   1.000
_cell.length_c   1.000
_cell.angle_alpha   90.00
_cell.angle_beta   90.00
_cell.angle_gamma   90.00
#
_symmetry.space_group_name_H-M   'P 1'
#
loop_
_entity.id
_entity.type
_entity.pdbx_description
1 polymer ?
#
loop_
_entity_poly.entity_id
_entity_poly.type
_entity_poly.pdbx_seq_one_letter_code
_entity_poly.pdbx_strand_id
1 'polypeptide(L)'
;MGFEPETYYLGPNKHCPNNDMPVLIYRDCLPLPLSEAKTTEFLESHAWEKKGTWGHIAYRHFHPNTHECYGGEEIEVHAGDVIVLPAGTGHCCLQSSTDYRYIGVYPEGAPKWRSELGKNEVGDAYRHEIQSVALPVQDPVNGISLLGTYKQYIVHLDESSKSFQCDYRMASLLRRLLSTTPPEVPNATIRRMNLNSADLPKIFLPPVNRCMRTLDKSFFRKVVPLAAATIPDVRQITAIRRELEKSQDLLRVSPIKPLRDDDSVGQGAKCLLLRPGIDANEPKTWSQTISRLVEDRLASLRPYDLTLTYDDWTMHNILEAVLPEIPEEEKETPAGFAQVGHVAHVNLREAYLPYKYIIGQILVDKNPNITTVINKTFDVGTESVFRTFPYEVIAGPDDLDVTVHESGCEFKFNFGKVYWNSRLGTEHSRLFEQFKEGEAVCDVMAGVGPFAVPAGKRKVFVRANDLNPDSYQSLEDAIKSNKVSDFVSASCEDGRAFIRTATRDLQHSPREARLPSKVKISRKLTKEEMQARRKEADAAAKVLKEPNAFAHYVMNLPASAIEFLDAFRGLYHGREAEFKPHTSRDLPLIHLYLFQTKFASEEEEIQEICERISQHIGAPVKLDDLELDMQVRFVRLVAPKKKMFCASFRIPASVAFAQP
;
A
#
# COMPACT_ATOMS: atom_id res chain seq x y z
N MET A 1 42.76 12.70 -7.64
CA MET A 1 41.47 12.31 -7.03
C MET A 1 41.45 10.80 -7.04
N GLY A 2 41.37 10.16 -5.87
CA GLY A 2 41.25 8.70 -5.79
C GLY A 2 39.81 8.24 -6.04
N PHE A 3 39.61 6.97 -6.34
CA PHE A 3 38.31 6.31 -6.44
C PHE A 3 37.83 5.94 -5.04
N GLU A 4 36.61 6.32 -4.66
CA GLU A 4 36.00 5.87 -3.39
C GLU A 4 35.27 4.53 -3.60
N PRO A 5 35.56 3.49 -2.80
CA PRO A 5 34.90 2.19 -2.96
C PRO A 5 33.54 2.14 -2.25
N GLU A 6 32.60 1.39 -2.82
CA GLU A 6 31.45 0.85 -2.10
C GLU A 6 31.95 -0.22 -1.11
N THR A 7 31.41 -0.25 0.12
CA THR A 7 31.85 -1.19 1.16
C THR A 7 30.71 -2.10 1.63
N TYR A 8 30.93 -3.42 1.63
CA TYR A 8 29.94 -4.42 2.02
C TYR A 8 30.47 -5.32 3.13
N TYR A 9 29.80 -5.36 4.28
CA TYR A 9 30.18 -6.22 5.40
C TYR A 9 29.39 -7.52 5.36
N LEU A 10 30.10 -8.65 5.31
CA LEU A 10 29.49 -9.97 5.23
C LEU A 10 29.72 -10.72 6.54
N GLY A 11 28.66 -10.94 7.31
CA GLY A 11 28.74 -11.71 8.55
C GLY A 11 29.06 -13.19 8.29
N PRO A 12 29.66 -13.90 9.27
CA PRO A 12 29.86 -15.35 9.19
C PRO A 12 28.54 -16.09 9.07
N ASN A 13 28.53 -17.20 8.31
CA ASN A 13 27.43 -18.15 8.29
C ASN A 13 27.93 -19.60 8.45
N LYS A 14 27.01 -20.57 8.45
CA LYS A 14 27.32 -21.99 8.69
C LYS A 14 28.33 -22.57 7.71
N HIS A 15 28.37 -22.07 6.47
CA HIS A 15 29.12 -22.65 5.35
C HIS A 15 30.23 -21.73 4.82
N CYS A 16 30.29 -20.49 5.29
CA CYS A 16 31.30 -19.52 4.92
C CYS A 16 31.70 -18.68 6.14
N PRO A 17 32.99 -18.64 6.49
CA PRO A 17 33.47 -17.85 7.62
C PRO A 17 33.26 -16.35 7.40
N ASN A 18 33.48 -15.85 6.17
CA ASN A 18 33.64 -14.43 5.85
C ASN A 18 34.69 -13.72 6.74
N ASN A 19 35.26 -12.64 6.23
CA ASN A 19 36.19 -11.84 7.02
C ASN A 19 35.41 -10.72 7.73
N ASP A 20 35.90 -10.26 8.87
CA ASP A 20 35.37 -9.05 9.53
C ASP A 20 35.68 -7.77 8.72
N MET A 21 36.60 -7.86 7.75
CA MET A 21 36.83 -6.81 6.77
C MET A 21 35.71 -6.74 5.71
N PRO A 22 35.36 -5.54 5.23
CA PRO A 22 34.39 -5.37 4.15
C PRO A 22 34.96 -5.80 2.79
N VAL A 23 34.07 -6.27 1.92
CA VAL A 23 34.29 -6.31 0.47
C VAL A 23 34.27 -4.87 -0.06
N LEU A 24 35.22 -4.54 -0.94
CA LEU A 24 35.33 -3.22 -1.55
C LEU A 24 35.01 -3.29 -3.05
N ILE A 25 34.24 -2.34 -3.58
CA ILE A 25 33.95 -2.26 -5.02
C ILE A 25 34.26 -0.87 -5.55
N TYR A 26 35.20 -0.81 -6.49
CA TYR A 26 35.56 0.40 -7.21
C TYR A 26 34.89 0.37 -8.59
N ARG A 27 34.00 1.33 -8.84
CA ARG A 27 33.25 1.43 -10.08
C ARG A 27 34.04 2.16 -11.15
N ASP A 28 34.07 1.60 -12.37
CA ASP A 28 34.65 2.21 -13.58
C ASP A 28 36.05 2.83 -13.36
N CYS A 29 36.95 2.06 -12.73
CA CYS A 29 38.26 2.53 -12.29
C CYS A 29 39.42 2.05 -13.16
N LEU A 30 39.18 1.11 -14.07
CA LEU A 30 40.22 0.56 -14.95
C LEU A 30 40.55 1.49 -16.13
N PRO A 31 41.83 1.55 -16.55
CA PRO A 31 42.25 2.44 -17.63
C PRO A 31 41.74 1.99 -19.00
N LEU A 32 41.33 2.96 -19.83
CA LEU A 32 40.88 2.71 -21.21
C LEU A 32 42.05 2.63 -22.23
N PRO A 33 41.89 1.89 -23.34
CA PRO A 33 40.83 0.90 -23.56
C PRO A 33 40.98 -0.29 -22.60
N LEU A 34 39.84 -0.84 -22.17
CA LEU A 34 39.80 -2.03 -21.32
C LEU A 34 40.49 -3.19 -22.06
N SER A 35 41.62 -3.63 -21.53
CA SER A 35 42.40 -4.72 -22.10
C SER A 35 43.17 -5.43 -21.00
N GLU A 36 43.35 -6.74 -21.14
CA GLU A 36 44.03 -7.55 -20.15
C GLU A 36 45.43 -7.03 -19.82
N ALA A 37 46.17 -6.55 -20.82
CA ALA A 37 47.51 -5.98 -20.63
C ALA A 37 47.49 -4.73 -19.74
N LYS A 38 46.62 -3.76 -20.05
CA LYS A 38 46.51 -2.50 -19.28
C LYS A 38 45.93 -2.71 -17.88
N THR A 39 44.96 -3.60 -17.74
CA THR A 39 44.39 -3.96 -16.43
C THR A 39 45.44 -4.65 -15.55
N THR A 40 46.23 -5.56 -16.12
CA THR A 40 47.33 -6.23 -15.39
C THR A 40 48.37 -5.21 -14.92
N GLU A 41 48.84 -4.35 -15.82
CA GLU A 41 49.80 -3.29 -15.51
C GLU A 41 49.29 -2.34 -14.42
N PHE A 42 48.01 -1.95 -14.49
CA PHE A 42 47.37 -1.08 -13.49
C PHE A 42 47.34 -1.73 -12.10
N LEU A 43 46.91 -2.98 -11.99
CA LEU A 43 46.77 -3.66 -10.69
C LEU A 43 48.14 -4.04 -10.09
N GLU A 44 49.08 -4.49 -10.93
CA GLU A 44 50.44 -4.85 -10.49
C GLU A 44 51.25 -3.63 -10.03
N SER A 45 50.91 -2.42 -10.48
CA SER A 45 51.55 -1.19 -10.01
C SER A 45 51.35 -0.90 -8.50
N HIS A 46 50.42 -1.60 -7.85
CA HIS A 46 50.09 -1.47 -6.43
C HIS A 46 50.42 -2.75 -5.61
N ALA A 47 51.37 -3.57 -6.06
CA ALA A 47 51.80 -4.82 -5.39
C ALA A 47 50.72 -5.93 -5.32
N TRP A 48 49.93 -6.06 -6.38
CA TRP A 48 48.98 -7.17 -6.58
C TRP A 48 49.35 -7.96 -7.84
N GLU A 49 49.82 -9.19 -7.67
CA GLU A 49 50.29 -10.04 -8.76
C GLU A 49 49.14 -10.76 -9.47
N LYS A 50 49.14 -10.73 -10.80
CA LYS A 50 48.19 -11.52 -11.58
C LYS A 50 48.49 -13.01 -11.48
N LYS A 51 47.43 -13.80 -11.26
CA LYS A 51 47.53 -15.27 -11.22
C LYS A 51 46.72 -15.97 -12.32
N GLY A 52 45.86 -15.25 -13.02
CA GLY A 52 45.15 -15.78 -14.18
C GLY A 52 44.02 -14.89 -14.67
N THR A 53 43.39 -15.36 -15.74
CA THR A 53 42.22 -14.76 -16.38
C THR A 53 41.18 -15.86 -16.54
N TRP A 54 39.97 -15.63 -16.07
CA TRP A 54 38.94 -16.66 -15.96
C TRP A 54 37.59 -16.17 -16.50
N GLY A 55 36.72 -17.13 -16.81
CA GLY A 55 35.30 -16.89 -17.10
C GLY A 55 34.45 -17.05 -15.84
N HIS A 56 33.12 -17.06 -16.00
CA HIS A 56 32.21 -17.19 -14.87
C HIS A 56 32.46 -18.46 -14.03
N ILE A 57 32.35 -18.34 -12.71
CA ILE A 57 32.35 -19.46 -11.77
C ILE A 57 30.97 -19.54 -11.12
N ALA A 58 30.17 -20.52 -11.53
CA ALA A 58 28.76 -20.65 -11.13
C ALA A 58 28.54 -21.33 -9.76
N TYR A 59 29.61 -21.74 -9.08
CA TYR A 59 29.51 -22.41 -7.78
C TYR A 59 30.14 -21.57 -6.67
N ARG A 60 29.52 -21.65 -5.48
CA ARG A 60 29.93 -20.94 -4.28
C ARG A 60 31.28 -21.48 -3.78
N HIS A 61 32.22 -20.57 -3.54
CA HIS A 61 33.53 -20.91 -2.97
C HIS A 61 34.11 -19.72 -2.19
N PHE A 62 35.13 -19.98 -1.37
CA PHE A 62 35.92 -18.96 -0.67
C PHE A 62 37.39 -19.36 -0.55
N HIS A 63 38.27 -18.39 -0.28
CA HIS A 63 39.71 -18.61 -0.14
C HIS A 63 40.18 -18.29 1.29
N PRO A 64 40.46 -19.29 2.15
CA PRO A 64 40.79 -19.02 3.55
C PRO A 64 42.19 -18.43 3.77
N ASN A 65 43.10 -18.60 2.81
CA ASN A 65 44.53 -18.34 3.01
C ASN A 65 45.08 -17.12 2.25
N THR A 66 44.24 -16.37 1.53
CA THR A 66 44.65 -15.17 0.80
C THR A 66 43.45 -14.24 0.55
N HIS A 67 43.73 -12.94 0.47
CA HIS A 67 42.80 -11.98 -0.14
C HIS A 67 42.73 -12.23 -1.64
N GLU A 68 41.56 -12.04 -2.22
CA GLU A 68 41.30 -12.21 -3.64
C GLU A 68 40.62 -10.94 -4.16
N CYS A 69 40.55 -10.74 -5.47
CA CYS A 69 39.94 -9.56 -6.05
C CYS A 69 39.02 -9.92 -7.22
N TYR A 70 37.74 -10.29 -6.96
CA TYR A 70 36.57 -10.22 -7.86
C TYR A 70 35.26 -10.72 -7.17
N GLY A 71 34.15 -9.96 -7.18
CA GLY A 71 32.75 -10.42 -6.93
C GLY A 71 32.24 -10.73 -5.49
N GLY A 72 31.13 -10.10 -5.04
CA GLY A 72 30.38 -10.36 -3.77
C GLY A 72 28.89 -9.92 -3.87
N GLU A 73 28.02 -10.16 -2.86
CA GLU A 73 26.51 -10.04 -2.84
C GLU A 73 25.76 -10.29 -4.19
N GLU A 74 24.44 -10.07 -4.30
CA GLU A 74 23.83 -9.98 -5.66
C GLU A 74 24.18 -8.63 -6.26
N ILE A 75 25.41 -8.50 -6.74
CA ILE A 75 25.94 -7.25 -7.26
C ILE A 75 26.07 -7.35 -8.78
N GLU A 76 25.44 -6.41 -9.48
CA GLU A 76 25.66 -6.23 -10.91
C GLU A 76 27.05 -5.60 -11.12
N VAL A 77 27.92 -6.32 -11.83
CA VAL A 77 29.31 -5.92 -12.10
C VAL A 77 29.46 -5.58 -13.58
N HIS A 78 30.04 -4.42 -13.87
CA HIS A 78 30.26 -3.94 -15.23
C HIS A 78 31.74 -4.03 -15.62
N ALA A 79 32.01 -4.04 -16.93
CA ALA A 79 33.38 -3.92 -17.42
C ALA A 79 33.97 -2.57 -16.98
N GLY A 80 35.12 -2.60 -16.29
CA GLY A 80 35.73 -1.41 -15.70
C GLY A 80 35.75 -1.42 -14.16
N ASP A 81 34.97 -2.29 -13.52
CA ASP A 81 34.91 -2.42 -12.06
C ASP A 81 36.08 -3.26 -11.50
N VAL A 82 36.51 -2.95 -10.27
CA VAL A 82 37.48 -3.73 -9.48
C VAL A 82 36.86 -4.06 -8.12
N ILE A 83 36.90 -5.33 -7.70
CA ILE A 83 36.26 -5.79 -6.46
C ILE A 83 37.30 -6.48 -5.59
N VAL A 84 37.49 -6.02 -4.35
CA VAL A 84 38.45 -6.59 -3.41
C VAL A 84 37.71 -7.47 -2.40
N LEU A 85 38.09 -8.75 -2.34
CA LEU A 85 37.57 -9.75 -1.43
C LEU A 85 38.56 -10.07 -0.31
N PRO A 86 38.17 -9.82 0.95
CA PRO A 86 38.89 -10.35 2.09
C PRO A 86 39.00 -11.88 2.08
N ALA A 87 40.04 -12.42 2.71
CA ALA A 87 40.23 -13.86 2.83
C ALA A 87 39.04 -14.47 3.56
N GLY A 88 38.52 -15.59 3.07
CA GLY A 88 37.34 -16.23 3.62
C GLY A 88 35.99 -15.76 3.06
N THR A 89 35.98 -14.77 2.15
CA THR A 89 34.74 -14.26 1.55
C THR A 89 34.13 -15.25 0.56
N GLY A 90 32.87 -15.64 0.80
CA GLY A 90 32.12 -16.52 -0.07
C GLY A 90 31.51 -15.80 -1.26
N HIS A 91 31.75 -16.27 -2.48
CA HIS A 91 31.25 -15.63 -3.69
C HIS A 91 30.95 -16.64 -4.83
N CYS A 92 30.08 -16.25 -5.76
CA CYS A 92 29.83 -16.93 -7.04
C CYS A 92 29.16 -16.01 -8.05
N CYS A 93 29.24 -16.36 -9.33
CA CYS A 93 28.49 -15.69 -10.40
C CYS A 93 27.11 -16.33 -10.57
N LEU A 94 26.04 -15.54 -10.48
CA LEU A 94 24.65 -16.00 -10.67
C LEU A 94 24.22 -15.98 -12.15
N GLN A 95 24.57 -14.90 -12.85
CA GLN A 95 24.31 -14.70 -14.28
C GLN A 95 25.47 -13.90 -14.89
N SER A 96 25.83 -14.20 -16.15
CA SER A 96 26.85 -13.46 -16.89
C SER A 96 26.54 -13.43 -18.39
N SER A 97 27.01 -12.40 -19.08
CA SER A 97 27.06 -12.40 -20.54
C SER A 97 28.06 -13.44 -21.05
N THR A 98 27.95 -13.86 -22.32
CA THR A 98 28.81 -14.89 -22.91
C THR A 98 30.29 -14.48 -23.03
N ASP A 99 30.53 -13.17 -23.09
CA ASP A 99 31.83 -12.53 -23.21
C ASP A 99 32.42 -12.10 -21.85
N TYR A 100 31.74 -12.38 -20.73
CA TYR A 100 32.22 -12.06 -19.40
C TYR A 100 33.56 -12.75 -19.08
N ARG A 101 34.53 -11.94 -18.64
CA ARG A 101 35.85 -12.36 -18.17
C ARG A 101 36.29 -11.48 -17.01
N TYR A 102 37.04 -12.07 -16.08
CA TYR A 102 37.71 -11.32 -15.01
C TYR A 102 39.18 -11.73 -14.89
N ILE A 103 39.98 -10.84 -14.31
CA ILE A 103 41.39 -11.07 -13.98
C ILE A 103 41.48 -11.16 -12.47
N GLY A 104 41.96 -12.30 -11.96
CA GLY A 104 42.19 -12.45 -10.52
C GLY A 104 43.64 -12.10 -10.19
N VAL A 105 43.77 -11.14 -9.28
CA VAL A 105 45.04 -10.69 -8.72
C VAL A 105 45.06 -10.96 -7.22
N TYR A 106 46.25 -11.19 -6.68
CA TYR A 106 46.46 -11.51 -5.26
C TYR A 106 47.63 -10.68 -4.72
N PRO A 107 47.68 -10.34 -3.42
CA PRO A 107 48.77 -9.55 -2.87
C PRO A 107 50.14 -10.18 -3.15
N GLU A 108 51.14 -9.35 -3.43
CA GLU A 108 52.52 -9.81 -3.65
C GLU A 108 53.02 -10.64 -2.45
N GLY A 109 53.62 -11.80 -2.74
CA GLY A 109 54.08 -12.73 -1.70
C GLY A 109 52.99 -13.59 -1.04
N ALA A 110 51.72 -13.44 -1.43
CA ALA A 110 50.65 -14.32 -0.95
C ALA A 110 50.90 -15.79 -1.35
N PRO A 111 50.57 -16.76 -0.47
CA PRO A 111 50.65 -18.17 -0.83
C PRO A 111 49.67 -18.51 -1.97
N LYS A 112 49.89 -19.64 -2.63
CA LYS A 112 48.93 -20.13 -3.63
C LYS A 112 47.54 -20.28 -2.99
N TRP A 113 46.53 -19.69 -3.60
CA TRP A 113 45.17 -19.70 -3.10
C TRP A 113 44.63 -21.12 -2.96
N ARG A 114 43.87 -21.36 -1.89
CA ARG A 114 43.09 -22.58 -1.70
C ARG A 114 41.60 -22.26 -1.86
N SER A 115 40.86 -23.04 -2.63
CA SER A 115 39.42 -22.84 -2.81
C SER A 115 38.64 -23.86 -1.98
N GLU A 116 37.77 -23.37 -1.10
CA GLU A 116 36.87 -24.19 -0.30
C GLU A 116 35.42 -24.02 -0.75
N LEU A 117 34.69 -25.13 -0.90
CA LEU A 117 33.32 -25.14 -1.43
C LEU A 117 32.24 -25.03 -0.33
N GLY A 118 32.61 -24.84 0.93
CA GLY A 118 31.67 -24.71 2.05
C GLY A 118 30.77 -25.93 2.30
N LYS A 119 31.17 -27.12 1.85
CA LYS A 119 30.36 -28.36 1.92
C LYS A 119 30.07 -28.86 3.34
N ASN A 120 30.92 -28.50 4.29
CA ASN A 120 30.81 -28.85 5.70
C ASN A 120 30.65 -27.57 6.53
N GLU A 121 30.16 -27.67 7.77
CA GLU A 121 30.11 -26.53 8.67
C GLU A 121 31.52 -25.97 8.93
N VAL A 122 31.62 -24.65 8.96
CA VAL A 122 32.87 -23.94 9.15
C VAL A 122 33.28 -24.00 10.61
N GLY A 123 34.32 -24.77 10.91
CA GLY A 123 34.94 -24.83 12.24
C GLY A 123 35.96 -23.70 12.50
N ASP A 124 36.39 -23.57 13.75
CA ASP A 124 37.28 -22.49 14.22
C ASP A 124 38.67 -22.47 13.54
N ALA A 125 39.09 -23.60 12.97
CA ALA A 125 40.34 -23.69 12.21
C ALA A 125 40.38 -22.72 11.02
N TYR A 126 39.27 -22.56 10.29
CA TYR A 126 39.20 -21.61 9.17
C TYR A 126 39.23 -20.16 9.66
N ARG A 127 38.59 -19.86 10.79
CA ARG A 127 38.60 -18.52 11.38
C ARG A 127 40.01 -18.09 11.77
N HIS A 128 40.76 -18.96 12.45
CA HIS A 128 42.15 -18.68 12.82
C HIS A 128 43.06 -18.50 11.60
N GLU A 129 42.89 -19.32 10.56
CA GLU A 129 43.67 -19.18 9.32
C GLU A 129 43.37 -17.85 8.63
N ILE A 130 42.10 -17.49 8.46
CA ILE A 130 41.67 -16.24 7.84
C ILE A 130 42.16 -15.01 8.60
N GLN A 131 42.08 -15.02 9.94
CA GLN A 131 42.58 -13.94 10.79
C GLN A 131 44.11 -13.81 10.76
N SER A 132 44.83 -14.88 10.38
CA SER A 132 46.29 -14.87 10.24
C SER A 132 46.78 -14.36 8.88
N VAL A 133 45.88 -14.15 7.90
CA VAL A 133 46.24 -13.60 6.59
C VAL A 133 46.66 -12.13 6.76
N ALA A 134 47.89 -11.82 6.34
CA ALA A 134 48.43 -10.48 6.44
C ALA A 134 47.66 -9.49 5.55
N LEU A 135 47.43 -8.28 6.07
CA LEU A 135 46.84 -7.20 5.29
C LEU A 135 47.75 -6.82 4.11
N PRO A 136 47.19 -6.57 2.91
CA PRO A 136 47.97 -6.05 1.80
C PRO A 136 48.52 -4.67 2.14
N VAL A 137 49.72 -4.37 1.64
CA VAL A 137 50.41 -3.09 1.91
C VAL A 137 49.62 -1.90 1.36
N GLN A 138 48.95 -2.08 0.22
CA GLN A 138 48.15 -1.09 -0.50
C GLN A 138 46.87 -1.68 -1.09
N ASP A 139 45.86 -0.86 -1.30
CA ASP A 139 44.69 -1.23 -2.10
C ASP A 139 45.02 -1.27 -3.60
N PRO A 140 44.39 -2.14 -4.40
CA PRO A 140 44.77 -2.38 -5.79
C PRO A 140 44.42 -1.22 -6.75
N VAL A 141 43.63 -0.22 -6.32
CA VAL A 141 43.11 0.83 -7.21
C VAL A 141 43.76 2.19 -6.95
N ASN A 142 43.89 2.60 -5.69
CA ASN A 142 44.44 3.90 -5.30
C ASN A 142 45.88 3.83 -4.77
N GLY A 143 46.41 2.64 -4.48
CA GLY A 143 47.76 2.50 -3.92
C GLY A 143 47.88 3.03 -2.48
N ILE A 144 46.77 3.20 -1.75
CA ILE A 144 46.74 3.76 -0.40
C ILE A 144 46.89 2.65 0.63
N SER A 145 47.57 2.92 1.74
CA SER A 145 47.74 1.94 2.81
C SER A 145 46.41 1.52 3.42
N LEU A 146 46.08 0.23 3.30
CA LEU A 146 44.85 -0.36 3.84
C LEU A 146 44.76 -0.22 5.37
N LEU A 147 45.88 -0.14 6.09
CA LEU A 147 45.93 0.12 7.53
C LEU A 147 45.33 1.48 7.93
N GLY A 148 45.46 2.50 7.06
CA GLY A 148 44.87 3.82 7.27
C GLY A 148 43.38 3.85 6.92
N THR A 149 43.01 3.22 5.82
CA THR A 149 41.61 3.09 5.37
C THR A 149 40.79 2.28 6.37
N TYR A 150 41.24 1.10 6.79
CA TYR A 150 40.49 0.26 7.74
C TYR A 150 40.43 0.83 9.16
N LYS A 151 41.45 1.54 9.67
CA LYS A 151 41.36 2.19 11.00
C LYS A 151 40.31 3.30 11.05
N GLN A 152 40.00 3.95 9.94
CA GLN A 152 38.98 4.98 9.86
C GLN A 152 37.55 4.39 9.94
N TYR A 153 37.38 3.11 9.57
CA TYR A 153 36.10 2.39 9.61
C TYR A 153 35.96 1.41 10.80
N ILE A 154 37.06 0.90 11.36
CA ILE A 154 37.07 0.04 12.57
C ILE A 154 36.65 0.82 13.82
N VAL A 155 36.92 2.14 13.90
CA VAL A 155 36.43 2.98 15.01
C VAL A 155 34.89 3.10 15.03
N HIS A 156 34.21 2.74 13.94
CA HIS A 156 32.75 2.73 13.84
C HIS A 156 32.08 1.37 14.15
N LEU A 157 32.84 0.31 14.43
CA LEU A 157 32.33 -1.07 14.52
C LEU A 157 32.13 -1.62 15.96
N ASP A 158 32.34 -0.83 17.01
CA ASP A 158 32.28 -1.36 18.40
C ASP A 158 30.88 -1.41 19.03
N GLU A 159 29.79 -1.19 18.28
CA GLU A 159 28.43 -1.45 18.78
C GLU A 159 27.54 -2.13 17.73
N SER A 160 27.08 -3.33 18.06
CA SER A 160 26.04 -4.15 17.41
C SER A 160 26.45 -5.13 16.30
N SER A 161 27.06 -6.25 16.72
CA SER A 161 27.06 -7.50 15.95
C SER A 161 25.63 -8.07 15.81
N LYS A 162 25.16 -8.34 14.59
CA LYS A 162 24.04 -9.26 14.34
C LYS A 162 24.44 -10.33 13.32
N SER A 163 24.20 -11.57 13.70
CA SER A 163 24.33 -12.80 12.92
C SER A 163 23.01 -13.18 12.22
N PHE A 164 23.07 -14.23 11.38
CA PHE A 164 21.99 -15.06 10.76
C PHE A 164 21.45 -14.58 9.40
N GLN A 165 20.93 -15.41 8.48
CA GLN A 165 21.03 -16.84 8.09
C GLN A 165 20.22 -16.93 6.76
N CYS A 166 20.67 -17.71 5.77
CA CYS A 166 20.07 -17.78 4.42
C CYS A 166 19.19 -19.03 4.24
N ASP A 167 18.03 -18.93 3.58
CA ASP A 167 17.37 -20.06 2.89
C ASP A 167 16.37 -19.64 1.78
N TYR A 168 16.19 -20.53 0.79
CA TYR A 168 15.71 -20.39 -0.60
C TYR A 168 14.20 -20.14 -0.87
N ARG A 169 13.84 -19.44 -1.98
CA ARG A 169 13.18 -19.97 -3.22
C ARG A 169 12.57 -18.91 -4.17
N MET A 170 12.68 -19.23 -5.47
CA MET A 170 12.18 -18.56 -6.70
C MET A 170 10.64 -18.34 -6.80
N ALA A 171 10.19 -17.21 -7.40
CA ALA A 171 9.45 -17.17 -8.69
C ALA A 171 8.86 -15.78 -9.07
N SER A 172 8.94 -15.49 -10.38
CA SER A 172 8.06 -14.65 -11.21
C SER A 172 8.49 -13.20 -11.54
N LEU A 173 9.06 -13.02 -12.74
CA LEU A 173 8.82 -11.86 -13.65
C LEU A 173 9.47 -12.07 -15.02
N LEU A 174 9.00 -13.08 -15.77
CA LEU A 174 9.35 -13.25 -17.20
C LEU A 174 8.07 -13.26 -18.04
N ARG A 175 7.52 -12.07 -18.28
CA ARG A 175 6.50 -11.85 -19.32
C ARG A 175 6.58 -10.47 -19.97
N ARG A 176 7.80 -10.00 -20.26
CA ARG A 176 8.00 -8.76 -21.05
C ARG A 176 9.18 -8.75 -22.02
N LEU A 177 9.94 -9.83 -22.17
CA LEU A 177 11.16 -9.87 -23.00
C LEU A 177 11.06 -10.81 -24.21
N LEU A 178 9.90 -10.91 -24.83
CA LEU A 178 9.76 -11.54 -26.15
C LEU A 178 9.04 -10.59 -27.12
N SER A 179 9.77 -9.56 -27.52
CA SER A 179 9.50 -8.78 -28.74
C SER A 179 10.85 -8.42 -29.33
N THR A 180 11.25 -9.17 -30.35
CA THR A 180 12.46 -8.99 -31.14
C THR A 180 12.19 -7.94 -32.23
N THR A 181 12.16 -6.68 -31.83
CA THR A 181 12.35 -5.52 -32.71
C THR A 181 13.23 -4.53 -31.96
N PRO A 182 14.30 -4.00 -32.57
CA PRO A 182 15.13 -2.99 -31.92
C PRO A 182 14.23 -1.81 -31.52
N PRO A 183 14.42 -1.19 -30.35
CA PRO A 183 13.68 0.01 -30.04
C PRO A 183 14.09 1.06 -31.06
N GLU A 184 13.15 1.41 -31.94
CA GLU A 184 13.15 2.75 -32.53
C GLU A 184 13.36 3.73 -31.37
N VAL A 185 14.33 4.63 -31.50
CA VAL A 185 14.47 5.77 -30.58
C VAL A 185 13.08 6.39 -30.50
N PRO A 186 12.36 6.28 -29.37
CA PRO A 186 11.04 6.85 -29.31
C PRO A 186 11.25 8.35 -29.50
N ASN A 187 10.49 8.96 -30.40
CA ASN A 187 10.21 10.39 -30.31
C ASN A 187 9.56 10.62 -28.93
N ALA A 188 10.41 10.74 -27.92
CA ALA A 188 10.03 10.85 -26.52
C ALA A 188 9.47 12.24 -26.34
N THR A 189 8.17 12.37 -26.58
CA THR A 189 7.41 13.43 -25.93
C THR A 189 7.63 13.22 -24.44
N ILE A 190 8.42 14.07 -23.77
CA ILE A 190 8.69 13.96 -22.34
C ILE A 190 7.33 14.09 -21.63
N ARG A 191 6.80 12.92 -21.24
CA ARG A 191 5.58 12.83 -20.44
C ARG A 191 5.84 13.58 -19.14
N ARG A 192 4.83 14.28 -18.63
CA ARG A 192 4.88 14.92 -17.31
C ARG A 192 5.36 13.88 -16.29
N MET A 193 6.54 14.09 -15.71
CA MET A 193 7.10 13.21 -14.70
C MET A 193 6.40 13.48 -13.37
N ASN A 194 6.03 12.42 -12.68
CA ASN A 194 5.52 12.48 -11.31
C ASN A 194 6.72 12.23 -10.38
N LEU A 195 6.79 12.91 -9.22
CA LEU A 195 7.80 12.59 -8.21
C LEU A 195 7.72 11.12 -7.72
N ASN A 196 6.59 10.44 -7.93
CA ASN A 196 6.45 9.00 -7.67
C ASN A 196 6.77 8.11 -8.89
N SER A 197 7.36 8.66 -9.95
CA SER A 197 7.70 7.89 -11.15
C SER A 197 9.01 7.12 -10.93
N ALA A 198 9.03 5.85 -11.34
CA ALA A 198 10.25 5.04 -11.36
C ALA A 198 11.36 5.65 -12.23
N ASP A 199 10.97 6.46 -13.23
CA ASP A 199 11.88 7.15 -14.15
C ASP A 199 12.31 8.54 -13.64
N LEU A 200 12.03 8.88 -12.37
CA LEU A 200 12.41 10.19 -11.82
C LEU A 200 13.94 10.34 -11.79
N PRO A 201 14.51 11.38 -12.41
CA PRO A 201 15.96 11.59 -12.40
C PRO A 201 16.51 11.69 -10.97
N LYS A 202 17.66 11.05 -10.70
CA LYS A 202 18.30 11.00 -9.37
C LYS A 202 18.50 12.38 -8.73
N ILE A 203 18.68 13.42 -9.54
CA ILE A 203 18.80 14.82 -9.06
C ILE A 203 17.55 15.30 -8.30
N PHE A 204 16.37 14.75 -8.57
CA PHE A 204 15.12 15.09 -7.88
C PHE A 204 14.77 14.14 -6.73
N LEU A 205 15.51 13.04 -6.53
CA LEU A 205 15.30 12.15 -5.38
C LEU A 205 15.70 12.85 -4.07
N PRO A 206 14.97 12.61 -2.96
CA PRO A 206 15.32 13.15 -1.66
C PRO A 206 16.68 12.62 -1.18
N PRO A 207 17.39 13.36 -0.29
CA PRO A 207 18.50 12.80 0.49
C PRO A 207 18.05 11.56 1.27
N VAL A 208 18.91 10.56 1.40
CA VAL A 208 18.59 9.27 2.03
C VAL A 208 19.25 9.16 3.40
N ASN A 209 18.48 8.80 4.43
CA ASN A 209 18.98 8.47 5.76
C ASN A 209 18.09 7.41 6.42
N ARG A 210 18.46 6.14 6.21
CA ARG A 210 17.74 4.99 6.76
C ARG A 210 18.03 4.73 8.24
N CYS A 211 19.00 5.43 8.81
CA CYS A 211 19.29 5.41 10.24
C CYS A 211 18.49 6.46 11.02
N MET A 212 17.64 7.25 10.35
CA MET A 212 16.80 8.25 11.00
C MET A 212 15.88 7.59 12.04
N ARG A 213 15.91 8.09 13.28
CA ARG A 213 15.05 7.64 14.40
C ARG A 213 14.07 8.71 14.87
N THR A 214 14.36 9.96 14.56
CA THR A 214 13.47 11.11 14.76
C THR A 214 13.40 11.87 13.45
N LEU A 215 12.19 12.28 13.03
CA LEU A 215 12.00 12.96 11.76
C LEU A 215 12.63 14.36 11.80
N ASP A 216 13.78 14.51 11.13
CA ASP A 216 14.39 15.80 10.87
C ASP A 216 13.98 16.30 9.47
N LYS A 217 13.03 17.24 9.44
CA LYS A 217 12.55 17.84 8.18
C LYS A 217 13.64 18.65 7.47
N SER A 218 14.62 19.19 8.20
CA SER A 218 15.69 20.02 7.62
C SER A 218 16.70 19.20 6.81
N PHE A 219 16.85 17.91 7.16
CA PHE A 219 17.66 16.94 6.41
C PHE A 219 17.27 16.84 4.93
N PHE A 220 15.99 17.04 4.62
CA PHE A 220 15.50 16.96 3.25
C PHE A 220 15.85 18.18 2.40
N ARG A 221 16.53 19.20 2.93
CA ARG A 221 16.92 20.35 2.11
C ARG A 221 17.93 19.93 1.02
N LYS A 222 17.53 20.04 -0.26
CA LYS A 222 18.37 19.72 -1.43
C LYS A 222 18.33 20.85 -2.45
N VAL A 223 19.48 21.22 -3.00
CA VAL A 223 19.56 22.17 -4.11
C VAL A 223 19.72 21.40 -5.42
N VAL A 224 18.84 21.68 -6.38
CA VAL A 224 18.89 21.12 -7.73
C VAL A 224 19.30 22.24 -8.69
N PRO A 225 20.52 22.21 -9.26
CA PRO A 225 20.95 23.21 -10.22
C PRO A 225 20.19 23.03 -11.53
N LEU A 226 19.55 24.10 -11.99
CA LEU A 226 18.78 24.17 -13.23
C LEU A 226 19.09 25.46 -14.00
N ALA A 227 18.55 25.58 -15.20
CA ALA A 227 18.44 26.85 -15.91
C ALA A 227 17.00 27.39 -15.80
N ALA A 228 16.86 28.71 -15.78
CA ALA A 228 15.56 29.38 -15.85
C ALA A 228 15.52 30.38 -17.00
N ALA A 229 14.40 30.40 -17.72
CA ALA A 229 14.09 31.41 -18.72
C ALA A 229 13.37 32.58 -18.02
N THR A 230 14.08 33.68 -17.84
CA THR A 230 13.56 34.94 -17.27
C THR A 230 12.75 35.67 -18.33
N ILE A 231 11.52 36.04 -18.00
CA ILE A 231 10.60 36.69 -18.93
C ILE A 231 10.36 38.13 -18.47
N PRO A 232 10.85 39.14 -19.20
CA PRO A 232 10.74 40.53 -18.79
C PRO A 232 9.30 41.07 -18.90
N ASP A 233 8.53 40.61 -19.90
CA ASP A 233 7.13 40.99 -20.07
C ASP A 233 6.18 39.91 -19.54
N VAL A 234 5.57 40.17 -18.38
CA VAL A 234 4.63 39.27 -17.70
C VAL A 234 3.45 38.86 -18.60
N ARG A 235 3.06 39.70 -19.58
CA ARG A 235 1.96 39.39 -20.52
C ARG A 235 2.30 38.24 -21.46
N GLN A 236 3.59 37.99 -21.70
CA GLN A 236 4.08 36.97 -22.62
C GLN A 236 4.31 35.61 -21.96
N ILE A 237 4.26 35.52 -20.63
CA ILE A 237 4.51 34.26 -19.89
C ILE A 237 3.68 33.11 -20.42
N THR A 238 2.39 33.31 -20.67
CA THR A 238 1.50 32.25 -21.17
C THR A 238 1.89 31.78 -22.57
N ALA A 239 2.30 32.68 -23.45
CA ALA A 239 2.72 32.35 -24.82
C ALA A 239 4.06 31.60 -24.80
N ILE A 240 5.06 32.15 -24.12
CA ILE A 240 6.40 31.56 -23.99
C ILE A 240 6.34 30.20 -23.30
N ARG A 241 5.52 30.07 -22.24
CA ARG A 241 5.29 28.78 -21.57
C ARG A 241 4.76 27.72 -22.53
N ARG A 242 3.80 28.07 -23.39
CA ARG A 242 3.26 27.12 -24.40
C ARG A 242 4.31 26.71 -25.42
N GLU A 243 5.20 27.62 -25.80
CA GLU A 243 6.31 27.31 -26.69
C GLU A 243 7.31 26.34 -26.05
N LEU A 244 7.76 26.64 -24.83
CA LEU A 244 8.66 25.76 -24.06
C LEU A 244 8.01 24.41 -23.71
N GLU A 245 6.69 24.39 -23.53
CA GLU A 245 5.93 23.15 -23.39
C GLU A 245 5.90 22.35 -24.69
N LYS A 246 5.81 23.00 -25.85
CA LYS A 246 5.81 22.32 -27.15
C LYS A 246 7.20 21.77 -27.48
N SER A 247 8.26 22.52 -27.20
CA SER A 247 9.65 22.12 -27.42
C SER A 247 10.20 21.12 -26.40
N GLN A 248 9.41 20.78 -25.37
CA GLN A 248 9.81 19.92 -24.25
C GLN A 248 10.95 20.50 -23.39
N ASP A 249 11.16 21.81 -23.40
CA ASP A 249 12.21 22.45 -22.62
C ASP A 249 11.78 22.85 -21.21
N LEU A 250 10.48 22.96 -20.96
CA LEU A 250 9.96 23.32 -19.63
C LEU A 250 10.17 22.18 -18.62
N LEU A 251 10.51 22.50 -17.38
CA LEU A 251 10.51 21.55 -16.27
C LEU A 251 9.10 20.99 -16.04
N ARG A 252 8.95 19.67 -16.17
CA ARG A 252 7.67 18.96 -16.06
C ARG A 252 7.66 17.90 -14.96
N VAL A 253 7.98 18.30 -13.73
CA VAL A 253 7.96 17.42 -12.55
C VAL A 253 6.82 17.82 -11.63
N SER A 254 5.82 16.97 -11.43
CA SER A 254 4.69 17.23 -10.52
C SER A 254 5.02 16.78 -9.09
N PRO A 255 4.73 17.57 -8.03
CA PRO A 255 3.94 18.80 -7.98
C PRO A 255 4.73 20.11 -8.13
N ILE A 256 6.02 20.04 -8.46
CA ILE A 256 6.90 21.22 -8.61
C ILE A 256 6.36 22.13 -9.72
N LYS A 257 6.01 23.37 -9.35
CA LYS A 257 5.53 24.37 -10.32
C LYS A 257 6.72 25.00 -11.03
N PRO A 258 6.76 25.03 -12.38
CA PRO A 258 7.90 25.57 -13.12
C PRO A 258 7.93 27.11 -13.17
N LEU A 259 6.82 27.79 -12.87
CA LEU A 259 6.80 29.25 -12.79
C LEU A 259 7.28 29.71 -11.40
N ARG A 260 8.30 30.55 -11.37
CA ARG A 260 8.90 31.12 -10.16
C ARG A 260 9.03 32.64 -10.26
N ASP A 261 9.17 33.27 -9.11
CA ASP A 261 9.66 34.64 -9.02
C ASP A 261 11.17 34.66 -9.30
N ASP A 262 11.62 35.72 -9.97
CA ASP A 262 13.04 35.95 -10.24
C ASP A 262 13.52 37.23 -9.54
N ASP A 263 13.93 37.07 -8.29
CA ASP A 263 14.40 38.16 -7.45
C ASP A 263 15.74 38.77 -7.93
N SER A 264 16.43 38.13 -8.88
CA SER A 264 17.72 38.59 -9.40
C SER A 264 17.61 39.72 -10.42
N VAL A 265 16.41 39.96 -10.98
CA VAL A 265 16.16 40.96 -12.04
C VAL A 265 15.28 42.12 -11.55
N GLY A 266 14.63 41.98 -10.40
CA GLY A 266 13.84 43.03 -9.75
C GLY A 266 12.52 42.50 -9.19
N GLN A 267 11.90 43.27 -8.29
CA GLN A 267 10.67 42.87 -7.60
C GLN A 267 9.52 42.65 -8.60
N GLY A 268 9.04 41.40 -8.72
CA GLY A 268 7.90 41.02 -9.57
C GLY A 268 8.25 40.44 -10.94
N ALA A 269 9.54 40.29 -11.29
CA ALA A 269 9.97 39.53 -12.46
C ALA A 269 9.67 38.02 -12.29
N LYS A 270 9.36 37.33 -13.39
CA LYS A 270 9.02 35.90 -13.38
C LYS A 270 9.96 35.11 -14.26
N CYS A 271 10.23 33.86 -13.87
CA CYS A 271 10.99 32.93 -14.69
C CYS A 271 10.30 31.56 -14.80
N LEU A 272 10.62 30.85 -15.88
CA LEU A 272 10.18 29.47 -16.12
C LEU A 272 11.38 28.54 -15.97
N LEU A 273 11.30 27.60 -15.04
CA LEU A 273 12.31 26.56 -14.84
C LEU A 273 12.35 25.62 -16.04
N LEU A 274 13.57 25.36 -16.52
CA LEU A 274 13.84 24.50 -17.66
C LEU A 274 14.19 23.08 -17.20
N ARG A 275 14.04 22.11 -18.10
CA ARG A 275 14.35 20.71 -17.82
C ARG A 275 15.86 20.52 -17.53
N PRO A 276 16.23 19.44 -16.81
CA PRO A 276 17.63 19.09 -16.62
C PRO A 276 18.37 18.89 -17.96
N GLY A 277 19.65 19.25 -17.97
CA GLY A 277 20.53 19.14 -19.16
C GLY A 277 20.59 20.41 -20.01
N ILE A 278 19.82 21.46 -19.68
CA ILE A 278 19.97 22.79 -20.27
C ILE A 278 20.84 23.64 -19.33
N ASP A 279 21.95 24.15 -19.85
CA ASP A 279 22.85 25.05 -19.13
C ASP A 279 22.69 26.47 -19.66
N ALA A 280 22.43 27.43 -18.76
CA ALA A 280 22.23 28.83 -19.09
C ALA A 280 23.48 29.52 -19.67
N ASN A 281 24.67 28.97 -19.46
CA ASN A 281 25.94 29.52 -19.94
C ASN A 281 26.47 28.79 -21.19
N GLU A 282 25.85 27.68 -21.58
CA GLU A 282 26.27 26.90 -22.75
C GLU A 282 25.17 26.85 -23.83
N PRO A 283 25.17 27.79 -24.80
CA PRO A 283 24.16 27.83 -25.86
C PRO A 283 24.01 26.55 -26.69
N LYS A 284 25.03 25.68 -26.70
CA LYS A 284 24.98 24.36 -27.36
C LYS A 284 23.94 23.42 -26.73
N THR A 285 23.57 23.65 -25.48
CA THR A 285 22.55 22.87 -24.76
C THR A 285 21.12 23.34 -25.04
N TRP A 286 20.97 24.49 -25.70
CA TRP A 286 19.67 25.12 -25.94
C TRP A 286 18.98 24.52 -27.15
N SER A 287 17.67 24.32 -27.04
CA SER A 287 16.85 23.98 -28.20
C SER A 287 16.75 25.17 -29.16
N GLN A 288 16.33 24.90 -30.40
CA GLN A 288 16.04 25.96 -31.37
C GLN A 288 14.97 26.96 -30.85
N THR A 289 14.04 26.49 -30.01
CA THR A 289 13.02 27.35 -29.38
C THR A 289 13.66 28.30 -28.36
N ILE A 290 14.54 27.79 -27.49
CA ILE A 290 15.24 28.63 -26.52
C ILE A 290 16.13 29.66 -27.22
N SER A 291 16.94 29.23 -28.19
CA SER A 291 17.83 30.15 -28.93
C SER A 291 17.05 31.28 -29.57
N ARG A 292 15.93 30.97 -30.23
CA ARG A 292 15.04 31.99 -30.81
C ARG A 292 14.49 32.95 -29.76
N LEU A 293 13.97 32.44 -28.64
CA LEU A 293 13.41 33.29 -27.58
C LEU A 293 14.45 34.26 -26.98
N VAL A 294 15.72 33.84 -26.92
CA VAL A 294 16.83 34.68 -26.45
C VAL A 294 17.25 35.70 -27.51
N GLU A 295 17.37 35.28 -28.78
CA GLU A 295 17.70 36.16 -29.92
C GLU A 295 16.67 37.28 -30.10
N ASP A 296 15.38 36.92 -30.02
CA ASP A 296 14.24 37.85 -30.12
C ASP A 296 14.07 38.72 -28.85
N ARG A 297 14.93 38.54 -27.83
CA ARG A 297 14.89 39.23 -26.52
C ARG A 297 13.57 39.04 -25.77
N LEU A 298 12.87 37.94 -26.02
CA LEU A 298 11.63 37.56 -25.34
C LEU A 298 11.90 36.85 -24.01
N ALA A 299 13.06 36.21 -23.89
CA ALA A 299 13.55 35.62 -22.64
C ALA A 299 15.06 35.81 -22.49
N SER A 300 15.57 35.71 -21.26
CA SER A 300 17.01 35.56 -20.98
C SER A 300 17.24 34.35 -20.09
N LEU A 301 18.29 33.57 -20.36
CA LEU A 301 18.61 32.37 -19.59
C LEU A 301 19.57 32.70 -18.45
N ARG A 302 19.31 32.11 -17.28
CA ARG A 302 20.14 32.26 -16.08
C ARG A 302 20.26 30.93 -15.33
N PRO A 303 21.39 30.66 -14.66
CA PRO A 303 21.46 29.60 -13.67
C PRO A 303 20.42 29.82 -12.57
N TYR A 304 19.80 28.74 -12.10
CA TYR A 304 18.75 28.77 -11.08
C TYR A 304 18.90 27.58 -10.13
N ASP A 305 19.02 27.88 -8.85
CA ASP A 305 19.11 26.87 -7.79
C ASP A 305 17.73 26.55 -7.23
N LEU A 306 17.12 25.48 -7.72
CA LEU A 306 15.86 25.00 -7.19
C LEU A 306 16.09 24.34 -5.83
N THR A 307 15.72 25.03 -4.76
CA THR A 307 15.73 24.47 -3.40
C THR A 307 14.47 23.64 -3.18
N LEU A 308 14.65 22.34 -2.96
CA LEU A 308 13.63 21.41 -2.51
C LEU A 308 13.76 21.20 -1.00
N THR A 309 12.62 21.10 -0.35
CA THR A 309 12.44 20.90 1.09
C THR A 309 11.53 19.71 1.35
N TYR A 310 11.41 19.29 2.61
CA TYR A 310 10.51 18.21 3.01
C TYR A 310 9.13 18.30 2.34
N ASP A 311 8.52 19.49 2.29
CA ASP A 311 7.16 19.71 1.77
C ASP A 311 7.01 19.51 0.25
N ASP A 312 8.11 19.58 -0.51
CA ASP A 312 8.09 19.44 -1.96
C ASP A 312 7.94 17.98 -2.41
N TRP A 313 8.42 17.02 -1.60
CA TRP A 313 8.30 15.59 -1.89
C TRP A 313 6.99 14.98 -1.38
N THR A 314 6.60 13.88 -2.04
CA THR A 314 5.43 13.11 -1.62
C THR A 314 5.72 12.29 -0.37
N MET A 315 4.66 11.82 0.28
CA MET A 315 4.75 10.83 1.37
C MET A 315 5.62 9.63 0.99
N HIS A 316 5.42 9.09 -0.21
CA HIS A 316 6.13 7.89 -0.67
C HIS A 316 7.63 8.13 -0.80
N ASN A 317 8.05 9.25 -1.40
CA ASN A 317 9.47 9.58 -1.55
C ASN A 317 10.16 9.72 -0.18
N ILE A 318 9.50 10.38 0.77
CA ILE A 318 10.06 10.55 2.11
C ILE A 318 10.16 9.21 2.83
N LEU A 319 9.11 8.37 2.77
CA LEU A 319 9.14 7.05 3.40
C LEU A 319 10.27 6.18 2.81
N GLU A 320 10.46 6.15 1.50
CA GLU A 320 11.57 5.40 0.88
C GLU A 320 12.97 5.90 1.28
N ALA A 321 13.10 7.20 1.56
CA ALA A 321 14.36 7.80 1.96
C ALA A 321 14.76 7.51 3.42
N VAL A 322 13.78 7.22 4.29
CA VAL A 322 14.01 7.03 5.73
C VAL A 322 13.82 5.60 6.22
N LEU A 323 13.03 4.80 5.50
CA LEU A 323 12.77 3.42 5.89
C LEU A 323 13.89 2.50 5.39
N PRO A 324 14.16 1.40 6.12
CA PRO A 324 15.12 0.40 5.67
C PRO A 324 14.68 -0.19 4.33
N GLU A 325 15.65 -0.56 3.49
CA GLU A 325 15.37 -1.45 2.38
C GLU A 325 15.04 -2.81 2.95
N ILE A 326 13.83 -3.27 2.67
CA ILE A 326 13.34 -4.59 3.04
C ILE A 326 13.10 -5.34 1.73
N PRO A 327 13.43 -6.65 1.66
CA PRO A 327 13.08 -7.48 0.51
C PRO A 327 11.64 -7.27 0.07
N GLU A 328 11.37 -7.17 -1.23
CA GLU A 328 10.04 -6.84 -1.77
C GLU A 328 8.93 -7.80 -1.29
N GLU A 329 9.27 -9.04 -0.98
CA GLU A 329 8.38 -10.05 -0.40
C GLU A 329 7.94 -9.79 1.05
N GLU A 330 8.74 -9.03 1.80
CA GLU A 330 8.42 -8.51 3.13
C GLU A 330 7.92 -7.05 3.09
N LYS A 331 8.12 -6.37 1.95
CA LYS A 331 7.70 -5.00 1.68
C LYS A 331 6.20 -4.95 1.38
N GLU A 332 5.39 -5.07 2.43
CA GLU A 332 4.10 -4.37 2.40
C GLU A 332 4.41 -2.90 2.61
N THR A 333 4.46 -2.14 1.51
CA THR A 333 4.80 -0.72 1.56
C THR A 333 3.88 -0.03 2.58
N PRO A 334 4.40 0.64 3.63
CA PRO A 334 3.58 1.41 4.56
C PRO A 334 2.81 2.57 3.88
N ALA A 335 3.00 2.77 2.57
CA ALA A 335 2.16 3.62 1.72
C ALA A 335 0.68 3.19 1.68
N GLY A 336 0.36 1.91 1.96
CA GLY A 336 -1.01 1.40 2.02
C GLY A 336 -1.63 1.50 3.40
N PHE A 337 -2.07 2.68 3.84
CA PHE A 337 -2.88 2.83 5.04
C PHE A 337 -4.38 2.82 4.72
N ALA A 338 -5.21 2.61 5.74
CA ALA A 338 -6.65 2.81 5.63
C ALA A 338 -7.08 3.99 6.50
N GLN A 339 -8.02 4.78 5.98
CA GLN A 339 -8.52 5.97 6.63
C GLN A 339 -9.98 5.79 7.04
N VAL A 340 -10.30 6.22 8.26
CA VAL A 340 -11.66 6.30 8.80
C VAL A 340 -11.81 7.68 9.41
N GLY A 341 -12.56 8.55 8.74
CA GLY A 341 -12.68 9.96 9.15
C GLY A 341 -11.31 10.64 9.15
N HIS A 342 -10.93 11.21 10.30
CA HIS A 342 -9.62 11.85 10.49
C HIS A 342 -8.52 10.89 10.99
N VAL A 343 -8.86 9.61 11.19
CA VAL A 343 -7.94 8.59 11.70
C VAL A 343 -7.35 7.80 10.55
N ALA A 344 -6.03 7.70 10.51
CA ALA A 344 -5.33 6.72 9.69
C ALA A 344 -4.92 5.53 10.54
N HIS A 345 -5.10 4.31 10.03
CA HIS A 345 -4.59 3.12 10.69
C HIS A 345 -3.67 2.32 9.77
N VAL A 346 -2.58 1.84 10.35
CA VAL A 346 -1.58 0.99 9.72
C VAL A 346 -1.45 -0.32 10.50
N ASN A 347 -0.90 -1.33 9.83
CA ASN A 347 -0.49 -2.59 10.43
C ASN A 347 1.02 -2.73 10.16
N LEU A 348 1.85 -2.21 11.07
CA LEU A 348 3.29 -2.20 10.87
C LEU A 348 3.89 -3.59 11.14
N ARG A 349 4.74 -4.05 10.22
CA ARG A 349 5.58 -5.23 10.43
C ARG A 349 6.72 -4.93 11.39
N GLU A 350 7.28 -5.97 11.99
CA GLU A 350 8.33 -5.88 13.01
C GLU A 350 9.51 -5.01 12.57
N ALA A 351 9.95 -5.14 11.32
CA ALA A 351 11.04 -4.34 10.76
C ALA A 351 10.75 -2.83 10.68
N TYR A 352 9.47 -2.42 10.62
CA TYR A 352 9.07 -1.01 10.59
C TYR A 352 8.71 -0.45 11.98
N LEU A 353 8.55 -1.29 13.01
CA LEU A 353 8.22 -0.84 14.37
C LEU A 353 9.21 0.19 14.93
N PRO A 354 10.54 0.11 14.69
CA PRO A 354 11.48 1.14 15.12
C PRO A 354 11.23 2.52 14.49
N TYR A 355 10.49 2.59 13.37
CA TYR A 355 10.21 3.80 12.61
C TYR A 355 8.75 4.27 12.78
N LYS A 356 7.95 3.61 13.64
CA LYS A 356 6.49 3.86 13.74
C LYS A 356 6.12 5.32 13.95
N TYR A 357 6.86 6.05 14.80
CA TYR A 357 6.60 7.47 15.06
C TYR A 357 6.99 8.37 13.88
N ILE A 358 8.05 8.01 13.14
CA ILE A 358 8.41 8.70 11.89
C ILE A 358 7.31 8.49 10.85
N ILE A 359 6.87 7.23 10.66
CA ILE A 359 5.78 6.89 9.74
C ILE A 359 4.50 7.65 10.09
N GLY A 360 4.12 7.63 11.38
CA GLY A 360 2.98 8.37 11.89
C GLY A 360 3.06 9.87 11.60
N GLN A 361 4.20 10.50 11.90
CA GLN A 361 4.38 11.93 11.68
C GLN A 361 4.34 12.29 10.19
N ILE A 362 4.95 11.46 9.32
CA ILE A 362 4.89 11.67 7.86
C ILE A 362 3.45 11.56 7.36
N LEU A 363 2.67 10.60 7.85
CA LEU A 363 1.26 10.45 7.48
C LEU A 363 0.44 11.69 7.86
N VAL A 364 0.61 12.23 9.07
CA VAL A 364 -0.06 13.48 9.49
C VAL A 364 0.37 14.65 8.61
N ASP A 365 1.69 14.83 8.41
CA ASP A 365 2.23 15.97 7.65
C ASP A 365 1.79 15.96 6.18
N LYS A 366 1.70 14.77 5.56
CA LYS A 366 1.46 14.61 4.12
C LYS A 366 -0.01 14.40 3.77
N ASN A 367 -0.88 14.22 4.75
CA ASN A 367 -2.31 14.03 4.56
C ASN A 367 -3.12 15.01 5.44
N PRO A 368 -3.57 16.15 4.91
CA PRO A 368 -4.17 17.23 5.73
C PRO A 368 -5.49 16.85 6.39
N ASN A 369 -6.15 15.78 5.94
CA ASN A 369 -7.39 15.27 6.54
C ASN A 369 -7.13 14.29 7.69
N ILE A 370 -5.87 13.93 7.95
CA ILE A 370 -5.48 12.97 8.99
C ILE A 370 -4.89 13.75 10.15
N THR A 371 -5.49 13.60 11.33
CA THR A 371 -4.99 14.20 12.58
C THR A 371 -4.45 13.17 13.54
N THR A 372 -4.95 11.93 13.47
CA THR A 372 -4.60 10.82 14.36
C THR A 372 -4.11 9.64 13.53
N VAL A 373 -2.98 9.04 13.91
CA VAL A 373 -2.46 7.82 13.28
C VAL A 373 -2.27 6.75 14.34
N ILE A 374 -2.84 5.58 14.08
CA ILE A 374 -2.72 4.42 14.96
C ILE A 374 -2.06 3.23 14.25
N ASN A 375 -1.38 2.40 15.03
CA ASN A 375 -0.94 1.07 14.61
C ASN A 375 -1.81 0.02 15.31
N LYS A 376 -2.40 -0.91 14.56
CA LYS A 376 -3.15 -2.04 15.15
C LYS A 376 -2.17 -3.11 15.61
N THR A 377 -2.27 -3.52 16.87
CA THR A 377 -1.34 -4.50 17.44
C THR A 377 -1.83 -5.93 17.28
N PHE A 378 -3.14 -6.14 17.12
CA PHE A 378 -3.75 -7.45 16.87
C PHE A 378 -4.86 -7.36 15.82
N ASP A 379 -5.20 -8.53 15.26
CA ASP A 379 -6.29 -8.67 14.31
C ASP A 379 -7.66 -8.42 14.95
N VAL A 380 -8.61 -7.94 14.14
CA VAL A 380 -9.98 -7.67 14.59
C VAL A 380 -10.68 -8.97 14.99
N GLY A 381 -11.21 -9.00 16.21
CA GLY A 381 -12.07 -10.10 16.69
C GLY A 381 -11.33 -11.33 17.22
N THR A 382 -10.00 -11.30 17.34
CA THR A 382 -9.24 -12.36 18.02
C THR A 382 -9.43 -12.36 19.54
N GLU A 383 -9.66 -11.20 20.14
CA GLU A 383 -9.76 -11.03 21.60
C GLU A 383 -11.11 -10.47 22.07
N SER A 384 -11.99 -10.05 21.14
CA SER A 384 -13.22 -9.34 21.45
C SER A 384 -14.39 -9.78 20.59
N VAL A 385 -15.47 -10.22 21.25
CA VAL A 385 -16.76 -10.52 20.61
C VAL A 385 -17.39 -9.30 19.94
N PHE A 386 -17.00 -8.09 20.36
CA PHE A 386 -17.46 -6.82 19.78
C PHE A 386 -16.66 -6.39 18.54
N ARG A 387 -15.70 -7.21 18.09
CA ARG A 387 -14.82 -6.90 16.95
C ARG A 387 -14.06 -5.57 17.13
N THR A 388 -13.70 -5.24 18.37
CA THR A 388 -12.73 -4.19 18.68
C THR A 388 -11.31 -4.68 18.43
N PHE A 389 -10.35 -3.77 18.36
CA PHE A 389 -8.95 -4.08 18.17
C PHE A 389 -8.10 -3.24 19.13
N PRO A 390 -7.10 -3.83 19.79
CA PRO A 390 -6.09 -3.07 20.50
C PRO A 390 -5.24 -2.27 19.50
N TYR A 391 -4.86 -1.06 19.91
CA TYR A 391 -4.10 -0.13 19.08
C TYR A 391 -3.13 0.68 19.93
N GLU A 392 -2.15 1.26 19.26
CA GLU A 392 -1.30 2.31 19.82
C GLU A 392 -1.37 3.56 18.93
N VAL A 393 -1.35 4.74 19.54
CA VAL A 393 -1.24 6.00 18.82
C VAL A 393 0.23 6.23 18.46
N ILE A 394 0.50 6.42 17.17
CA ILE A 394 1.85 6.64 16.64
C ILE A 394 2.05 8.07 16.14
N ALA A 395 0.99 8.87 15.96
CA ALA A 395 1.04 10.32 15.79
C ALA A 395 -0.32 10.96 16.07
N GLY A 396 -0.31 12.22 16.51
CA GLY A 396 -1.54 12.99 16.80
C GLY A 396 -2.15 12.72 18.19
N PRO A 397 -3.31 13.31 18.48
CA PRO A 397 -4.05 13.03 19.72
C PRO A 397 -4.65 11.63 19.71
N ASP A 398 -4.89 11.04 20.89
CA ASP A 398 -5.70 9.82 21.03
C ASP A 398 -7.18 10.17 20.88
N ASP A 399 -7.56 10.50 19.65
CA ASP A 399 -8.94 10.78 19.23
C ASP A 399 -9.34 9.77 18.15
N LEU A 400 -10.28 8.90 18.52
CA LEU A 400 -10.91 7.92 17.63
C LEU A 400 -12.39 8.22 17.38
N ASP A 401 -12.91 9.37 17.82
CA ASP A 401 -14.28 9.78 17.58
C ASP A 401 -14.41 10.34 16.16
N VAL A 402 -14.81 9.48 15.24
CA VAL A 402 -14.80 9.76 13.81
C VAL A 402 -16.19 10.12 13.31
N THR A 403 -16.22 10.99 12.30
CA THR A 403 -17.39 11.18 11.43
C THR A 403 -17.04 10.68 10.04
N VAL A 404 -17.84 9.75 9.52
CA VAL A 404 -17.66 9.19 8.18
C VAL A 404 -18.91 9.38 7.34
N HIS A 405 -18.70 9.52 6.04
CA HIS A 405 -19.77 9.68 5.06
C HIS A 405 -19.75 8.51 4.09
N GLU A 406 -20.81 7.71 4.09
CA GLU A 406 -20.96 6.56 3.18
C GLU A 406 -22.39 6.51 2.66
N SER A 407 -22.55 6.25 1.35
CA SER A 407 -23.87 6.12 0.70
C SER A 407 -24.84 7.28 1.00
N GLY A 408 -24.30 8.50 1.02
CA GLY A 408 -25.05 9.73 1.33
C GLY A 408 -25.53 9.83 2.77
N CYS A 409 -25.01 9.01 3.70
CA CYS A 409 -25.33 9.01 5.12
C CYS A 409 -24.11 9.41 5.96
N GLU A 410 -24.36 10.06 7.09
CA GLU A 410 -23.35 10.44 8.08
C GLU A 410 -23.38 9.45 9.24
N PHE A 411 -22.23 8.91 9.63
CA PHE A 411 -22.09 8.03 10.79
C PHE A 411 -21.06 8.62 11.75
N LYS A 412 -21.42 8.65 13.03
CA LYS A 412 -20.55 9.11 14.12
C LYS A 412 -20.38 7.99 15.11
N PHE A 413 -19.14 7.66 15.43
CA PHE A 413 -18.80 6.57 16.34
C PHE A 413 -17.35 6.67 16.79
N ASN A 414 -17.03 5.97 17.88
CA ASN A 414 -15.65 5.77 18.29
C ASN A 414 -15.05 4.55 17.60
N PHE A 415 -14.05 4.74 16.74
CA PHE A 415 -13.44 3.67 15.93
C PHE A 415 -12.74 2.58 16.75
N GLY A 416 -12.31 2.90 17.98
CA GLY A 416 -11.71 1.90 18.89
C GLY A 416 -12.75 0.99 19.55
N LYS A 417 -14.02 1.42 19.61
CA LYS A 417 -15.10 0.70 20.30
C LYS A 417 -16.06 -0.03 19.38
N VAL A 418 -16.07 0.28 18.08
CA VAL A 418 -16.99 -0.34 17.12
C VAL A 418 -16.24 -0.84 15.89
N TYR A 419 -16.82 -1.84 15.21
CA TYR A 419 -16.28 -2.31 13.94
C TYR A 419 -16.73 -1.43 12.77
N TRP A 420 -15.77 -0.93 11.99
CA TRP A 420 -16.02 -0.23 10.74
C TRP A 420 -14.97 -0.59 9.69
N ASN A 421 -15.38 -0.68 8.41
CA ASN A 421 -14.48 -0.95 7.30
C ASN A 421 -14.90 -0.19 6.03
N SER A 422 -14.25 0.93 5.76
CA SER A 422 -14.54 1.80 4.61
C SER A 422 -14.34 1.11 3.24
N ARG A 423 -13.67 -0.05 3.18
CA ARG A 423 -13.50 -0.81 1.93
C ARG A 423 -14.74 -1.63 1.54
N LEU A 424 -15.74 -1.73 2.41
CA LEU A 424 -16.98 -2.48 2.16
C LEU A 424 -18.11 -1.63 1.56
N GLY A 425 -17.94 -0.30 1.41
CA GLY A 425 -19.03 0.58 0.97
C GLY A 425 -19.67 0.22 -0.39
N THR A 426 -18.90 -0.35 -1.33
CA THR A 426 -19.46 -0.86 -2.59
C THR A 426 -20.34 -2.09 -2.39
N GLU A 427 -19.95 -2.99 -1.48
CA GLU A 427 -20.74 -4.17 -1.13
C GLU A 427 -21.97 -3.80 -0.32
N HIS A 428 -21.85 -2.83 0.61
CA HIS A 428 -22.99 -2.25 1.32
C HIS A 428 -24.03 -1.70 0.34
N SER A 429 -23.58 -0.88 -0.61
CA SER A 429 -24.42 -0.29 -1.66
C SER A 429 -25.09 -1.35 -2.51
N ARG A 430 -24.34 -2.32 -3.02
CA ARG A 430 -24.90 -3.44 -3.79
C ARG A 430 -26.06 -4.10 -3.07
N LEU A 431 -25.92 -4.39 -1.77
CA LEU A 431 -26.95 -5.11 -1.03
C LEU A 431 -28.18 -4.23 -0.76
N PHE A 432 -28.02 -3.07 -0.12
CA PHE A 432 -29.18 -2.24 0.22
C PHE A 432 -29.88 -1.70 -1.02
N GLU A 433 -29.20 -1.63 -2.17
CA GLU A 433 -29.80 -1.18 -3.43
C GLU A 433 -30.80 -2.17 -4.02
N GLN A 434 -30.77 -3.44 -3.61
CA GLN A 434 -31.75 -4.45 -4.00
C GLN A 434 -33.07 -4.33 -3.24
N PHE A 435 -33.06 -3.73 -2.05
CA PHE A 435 -34.25 -3.57 -1.23
C PHE A 435 -35.21 -2.56 -1.87
N LYS A 436 -36.50 -2.90 -1.87
CA LYS A 436 -37.56 -2.10 -2.49
C LYS A 436 -38.29 -1.27 -1.45
N GLU A 437 -38.78 -0.11 -1.87
CA GLU A 437 -39.58 0.77 -1.03
C GLU A 437 -40.75 0.01 -0.40
N GLY A 438 -40.92 0.17 0.92
CA GLY A 438 -41.98 -0.48 1.69
C GLY A 438 -41.70 -1.93 2.08
N GLU A 439 -40.58 -2.53 1.69
CA GLU A 439 -40.17 -3.85 2.20
C GLU A 439 -39.71 -3.76 3.66
N ALA A 440 -39.77 -4.88 4.37
CA ALA A 440 -39.16 -5.04 5.69
C ALA A 440 -37.84 -5.81 5.57
N VAL A 441 -36.80 -5.34 6.23
CA VAL A 441 -35.46 -5.96 6.30
C VAL A 441 -35.03 -6.12 7.76
N CYS A 442 -34.44 -7.25 8.08
CA CYS A 442 -33.84 -7.53 9.39
C CYS A 442 -32.31 -7.50 9.25
N ASP A 443 -31.65 -6.52 9.87
CA ASP A 443 -30.19 -6.42 9.89
C ASP A 443 -29.68 -6.92 11.25
N VAL A 444 -29.19 -8.17 11.29
CA VAL A 444 -28.97 -8.92 12.54
C VAL A 444 -27.70 -8.48 13.26
N MET A 445 -26.68 -8.04 12.51
CA MET A 445 -25.38 -7.58 13.00
C MET A 445 -25.00 -6.26 12.33
N ALA A 446 -25.82 -5.24 12.59
CA ALA A 446 -25.84 -3.97 11.90
C ALA A 446 -24.60 -3.10 12.17
N GLY A 447 -23.85 -3.32 13.26
CA GLY A 447 -22.82 -2.38 13.71
C GLY A 447 -23.42 -0.99 13.87
N VAL A 448 -22.81 0.00 13.21
CA VAL A 448 -23.31 1.39 13.19
C VAL A 448 -24.38 1.65 12.11
N GLY A 449 -24.81 0.61 11.39
CA GLY A 449 -25.90 0.64 10.41
C GLY A 449 -25.56 1.00 8.96
N PRO A 450 -24.46 0.52 8.35
CA PRO A 450 -24.12 0.86 6.97
C PRO A 450 -25.09 0.27 5.93
N PHE A 451 -25.87 -0.77 6.26
CA PHE A 451 -26.99 -1.23 5.44
C PHE A 451 -28.31 -0.57 5.87
N ALA A 452 -28.60 -0.61 7.17
CA ALA A 452 -29.86 -0.17 7.74
C ALA A 452 -30.20 1.31 7.47
N VAL A 453 -29.25 2.21 7.70
CA VAL A 453 -29.49 3.66 7.59
C VAL A 453 -29.69 4.09 6.12
N PRO A 454 -28.84 3.67 5.15
CA PRO A 454 -29.10 3.95 3.73
C PRO A 454 -30.40 3.31 3.21
N ALA A 455 -30.75 2.09 3.64
CA ALA A 455 -32.02 1.47 3.32
C ALA A 455 -33.23 2.29 3.83
N GLY A 456 -33.13 2.83 5.05
CA GLY A 456 -34.14 3.74 5.61
C GLY A 456 -34.33 5.01 4.77
N LYS A 457 -33.28 5.58 4.18
CA LYS A 457 -33.42 6.72 3.24
C LYS A 457 -34.21 6.36 1.99
N ARG A 458 -34.16 5.09 1.57
CA ARG A 458 -34.94 4.50 0.48
C ARG A 458 -36.32 4.01 0.90
N LYS A 459 -36.78 4.37 2.10
CA LYS A 459 -38.12 4.08 2.61
C LYS A 459 -38.39 2.57 2.78
N VAL A 460 -37.32 1.84 3.10
CA VAL A 460 -37.36 0.43 3.50
C VAL A 460 -37.49 0.38 5.02
N PHE A 461 -38.41 -0.41 5.54
CA PHE A 461 -38.50 -0.64 6.97
C PHE A 461 -37.38 -1.58 7.41
N VAL A 462 -36.50 -1.13 8.29
CA VAL A 462 -35.40 -1.93 8.80
C VAL A 462 -35.53 -2.10 10.30
N ARG A 463 -35.37 -3.33 10.79
CA ARG A 463 -35.11 -3.63 12.20
C ARG A 463 -33.66 -4.04 12.31
N ALA A 464 -32.85 -3.21 12.94
CA ALA A 464 -31.40 -3.34 12.99
C ALA A 464 -30.94 -3.66 14.41
N ASN A 465 -30.02 -4.59 14.55
CA ASN A 465 -29.51 -5.07 15.83
C ASN A 465 -27.99 -5.15 15.82
N ASP A 466 -27.37 -4.85 16.94
CA ASP A 466 -25.98 -5.23 17.17
C ASP A 466 -25.78 -5.58 18.64
N LEU A 467 -24.96 -6.60 18.92
CA LEU A 467 -24.68 -7.05 20.28
C LEU A 467 -23.82 -6.02 21.05
N ASN A 468 -23.02 -5.22 20.35
CA ASN A 468 -22.15 -4.22 20.97
C ASN A 468 -22.96 -2.97 21.37
N PRO A 469 -23.00 -2.59 22.66
CA PRO A 469 -23.73 -1.40 23.11
C PRO A 469 -23.20 -0.09 22.51
N ASP A 470 -21.90 0.02 22.21
CA ASP A 470 -21.33 1.21 21.56
C ASP A 470 -21.76 1.30 20.08
N SER A 471 -21.86 0.15 19.39
CA SER A 471 -22.42 0.06 18.03
C SER A 471 -23.89 0.47 18.04
N TYR A 472 -24.67 -0.07 18.98
CA TYR A 472 -26.09 0.27 19.16
C TYR A 472 -26.31 1.77 19.39
N GLN A 473 -25.54 2.38 20.29
CA GLN A 473 -25.62 3.82 20.55
C GLN A 473 -25.30 4.63 19.28
N SER A 474 -24.25 4.23 18.55
CA SER A 474 -23.85 4.88 17.30
C SER A 474 -24.91 4.71 16.19
N LEU A 475 -25.57 3.54 16.13
CA LEU A 475 -26.68 3.25 15.24
C LEU A 475 -27.90 4.13 15.55
N GLU A 476 -28.28 4.25 16.83
CA GLU A 476 -29.35 5.15 17.30
C GLU A 476 -29.09 6.61 16.88
N ASP A 477 -27.86 7.07 17.05
CA ASP A 477 -27.46 8.41 16.66
C ASP A 477 -27.47 8.59 15.14
N ALA A 478 -27.03 7.58 14.38
CA ALA A 478 -27.08 7.58 12.92
C ALA A 478 -28.53 7.60 12.40
N ILE A 479 -29.45 6.87 13.03
CA ILE A 479 -30.89 6.86 12.68
C ILE A 479 -31.48 8.27 12.83
N LYS A 480 -31.18 8.94 13.96
CA LYS A 480 -31.67 10.29 14.26
C LYS A 480 -31.04 11.34 13.34
N SER A 481 -29.72 11.34 13.19
CA SER A 481 -28.98 12.33 12.39
C SER A 481 -29.34 12.25 10.91
N ASN A 482 -29.56 11.05 10.39
CA ASN A 482 -29.95 10.82 8.99
C ASN A 482 -31.47 10.93 8.75
N LYS A 483 -32.26 11.17 9.80
CA LYS A 483 -33.72 11.36 9.73
C LYS A 483 -34.45 10.16 9.13
N VAL A 484 -34.11 8.96 9.60
CA VAL A 484 -34.69 7.69 9.14
C VAL A 484 -35.47 6.95 10.24
N SER A 485 -35.77 7.60 11.36
CA SER A 485 -36.47 7.00 12.52
C SER A 485 -37.84 6.38 12.19
N ASP A 486 -38.54 6.89 11.17
CA ASP A 486 -39.82 6.31 10.72
C ASP A 486 -39.64 4.91 10.09
N PHE A 487 -38.43 4.62 9.62
CA PHE A 487 -38.11 3.43 8.83
C PHE A 487 -37.15 2.49 9.54
N VAL A 488 -36.23 2.99 10.36
CA VAL A 488 -35.17 2.20 10.99
C VAL A 488 -35.34 2.23 12.51
N SER A 489 -35.34 1.05 13.13
CA SER A 489 -35.30 0.88 14.59
C SER A 489 -34.05 0.12 14.99
N ALA A 490 -33.41 0.50 16.09
CA ALA A 490 -32.26 -0.20 16.63
C ALA A 490 -32.62 -1.12 17.81
N SER A 491 -31.84 -2.17 18.02
CA SER A 491 -31.92 -3.09 19.16
C SER A 491 -30.52 -3.54 19.57
N CYS A 492 -30.38 -4.00 20.82
CA CYS A 492 -29.11 -4.44 21.39
C CYS A 492 -29.30 -5.82 22.06
N GLU A 493 -29.43 -6.85 21.24
CA GLU A 493 -29.74 -8.23 21.64
C GLU A 493 -28.76 -9.22 21.00
N ASP A 494 -28.72 -10.44 21.53
CA ASP A 494 -28.09 -11.57 20.84
C ASP A 494 -28.76 -11.81 19.48
N GLY A 495 -27.98 -12.07 18.44
CA GLY A 495 -28.48 -12.21 17.08
C GLY A 495 -29.52 -13.33 16.91
N ARG A 496 -29.40 -14.46 17.64
CA ARG A 496 -30.39 -15.56 17.55
C ARG A 496 -31.70 -15.14 18.19
N ALA A 497 -31.63 -14.49 19.36
CA ALA A 497 -32.80 -13.94 20.02
C ALA A 497 -33.48 -12.90 19.12
N PHE A 498 -32.69 -11.98 18.56
CA PHE A 498 -33.18 -10.90 17.71
C PHE A 498 -33.91 -11.38 16.46
N ILE A 499 -33.39 -12.40 15.76
CA ILE A 499 -34.07 -12.98 14.58
C ILE A 499 -35.50 -13.39 14.93
N ARG A 500 -35.69 -14.05 16.08
CA ARG A 500 -37.02 -14.51 16.54
C ARG A 500 -37.88 -13.36 17.05
N THR A 501 -37.34 -12.48 17.90
CA THR A 501 -38.09 -11.35 18.48
C THR A 501 -38.51 -10.36 17.40
N ALA A 502 -37.60 -9.96 16.51
CA ALA A 502 -37.91 -9.05 15.41
C ALA A 502 -38.99 -9.60 14.46
N THR A 503 -38.97 -10.89 14.16
CA THR A 503 -39.95 -11.53 13.26
C THR A 503 -41.34 -11.64 13.90
N ARG A 504 -41.39 -11.96 15.19
CA ARG A 504 -42.63 -11.95 15.98
C ARG A 504 -43.19 -10.53 16.09
N ASP A 505 -42.35 -9.56 16.41
CA ASP A 505 -42.77 -8.17 16.63
C ASP A 505 -43.19 -7.50 15.32
N LEU A 506 -42.63 -7.92 14.17
CA LEU A 506 -43.09 -7.52 12.84
C LEU A 506 -44.54 -7.93 12.57
N GLN A 507 -44.97 -9.08 13.09
CA GLN A 507 -46.33 -9.59 12.96
C GLN A 507 -47.32 -8.87 13.88
N HIS A 508 -46.93 -8.62 15.14
CA HIS A 508 -47.85 -8.09 16.15
C HIS A 508 -47.83 -6.57 16.29
N SER A 509 -46.76 -5.90 15.85
CA SER A 509 -46.56 -4.47 16.00
C SER A 509 -45.90 -3.87 14.76
N PRO A 510 -46.57 -3.92 13.59
CA PRO A 510 -46.06 -3.31 12.38
C PRO A 510 -46.08 -1.79 12.49
N ARG A 511 -45.03 -1.14 11.98
CA ARG A 511 -44.92 0.31 11.92
C ARG A 511 -45.66 0.89 10.72
N GLU A 512 -45.99 2.17 10.80
CA GLU A 512 -46.45 2.96 9.65
C GLU A 512 -45.60 4.22 9.53
N ALA A 513 -45.23 4.57 8.30
CA ALA A 513 -44.44 5.75 8.00
C ALA A 513 -45.19 6.66 7.04
N ARG A 514 -45.37 7.93 7.41
CA ARG A 514 -46.07 8.92 6.60
C ARG A 514 -45.07 9.77 5.81
N LEU A 515 -45.09 9.60 4.49
CA LEU A 515 -44.23 10.36 3.57
C LEU A 515 -44.86 11.71 3.25
N PRO A 516 -44.13 12.84 3.44
CA PRO A 516 -44.64 14.16 3.11
C PRO A 516 -44.93 14.26 1.61
N SER A 517 -46.04 14.93 1.28
CA SER A 517 -46.42 15.20 -0.10
C SER A 517 -45.40 16.09 -0.82
N LYS A 518 -45.28 15.93 -2.15
CA LYS A 518 -44.47 16.81 -3.01
C LYS A 518 -45.10 18.18 -3.24
N VAL A 519 -46.30 18.45 -2.70
CA VAL A 519 -46.98 19.74 -2.79
C VAL A 519 -46.12 20.85 -2.15
N LYS A 520 -45.64 21.78 -2.97
CA LYS A 520 -44.82 22.91 -2.52
C LYS A 520 -45.70 24.02 -1.95
N ILE A 521 -45.42 24.45 -0.73
CA ILE A 521 -46.10 25.59 -0.09
C ILE A 521 -45.21 26.83 -0.23
N SER A 522 -45.65 27.81 -1.01
CA SER A 522 -44.93 29.08 -1.18
C SER A 522 -45.09 29.97 0.05
N ARG A 523 -44.00 30.61 0.49
CA ARG A 523 -44.01 31.59 1.60
C ARG A 523 -44.75 32.90 1.28
N LYS A 524 -45.17 33.10 0.02
CA LYS A 524 -45.90 34.30 -0.43
C LYS A 524 -47.43 34.17 -0.33
N LEU A 525 -47.94 32.99 0.02
CA LEU A 525 -49.38 32.73 0.15
C LEU A 525 -49.96 33.40 1.41
N THR A 526 -51.26 33.70 1.40
CA THR A 526 -51.96 34.17 2.60
C THR A 526 -52.07 33.05 3.65
N LYS A 527 -52.46 33.38 4.88
CA LYS A 527 -52.60 32.37 5.95
C LYS A 527 -53.66 31.32 5.59
N GLU A 528 -54.78 31.74 5.02
CA GLU A 528 -55.88 30.85 4.60
C GLU A 528 -55.44 29.93 3.46
N GLU A 529 -54.74 30.47 2.46
CA GLU A 529 -54.20 29.70 1.33
C GLU A 529 -53.12 28.70 1.78
N MET A 530 -52.23 29.11 2.68
CA MET A 530 -51.26 28.18 3.28
C MET A 530 -51.95 27.04 4.03
N GLN A 531 -53.04 27.33 4.75
CA GLN A 531 -53.77 26.32 5.51
C GLN A 531 -54.52 25.35 4.59
N ALA A 532 -55.13 25.84 3.51
CA ALA A 532 -55.74 25.00 2.47
C ALA A 532 -54.69 24.12 1.77
N ARG A 533 -53.53 24.68 1.41
CA ARG A 533 -52.43 23.93 0.79
C ARG A 533 -51.79 22.91 1.73
N ARG A 534 -51.72 23.18 3.04
CA ARG A 534 -51.31 22.18 4.04
C ARG A 534 -52.30 21.02 4.10
N LYS A 535 -53.60 21.31 4.09
CA LYS A 535 -54.64 20.28 4.08
C LYS A 535 -54.61 19.41 2.82
N GLU A 536 -54.36 20.02 1.65
CA GLU A 536 -54.13 19.32 0.39
C GLU A 536 -52.86 18.44 0.45
N ALA A 537 -51.75 18.99 0.95
CA ALA A 537 -50.50 18.24 1.13
C ALA A 537 -50.65 17.08 2.11
N ASP A 538 -51.41 17.27 3.19
CA ASP A 538 -51.70 16.24 4.17
C ASP A 538 -52.55 15.10 3.58
N ALA A 539 -53.57 15.43 2.80
CA ALA A 539 -54.41 14.45 2.12
C ALA A 539 -53.65 13.68 1.03
N ALA A 540 -52.66 14.32 0.39
CA ALA A 540 -51.81 13.71 -0.63
C ALA A 540 -50.58 12.97 -0.08
N ALA A 541 -50.41 12.91 1.25
CA ALA A 541 -49.29 12.22 1.88
C ALA A 541 -49.43 10.69 1.69
N LYS A 542 -48.35 10.04 1.24
CA LYS A 542 -48.33 8.58 1.07
C LYS A 542 -48.02 7.93 2.41
N VAL A 543 -48.86 7.00 2.88
CA VAL A 543 -48.58 6.18 4.07
C VAL A 543 -48.05 4.83 3.61
N LEU A 544 -46.86 4.47 4.07
CA LEU A 544 -46.29 3.13 3.92
C LEU A 544 -46.57 2.34 5.19
N LYS A 545 -46.96 1.08 5.04
CA LYS A 545 -47.16 0.14 6.15
C LYS A 545 -46.07 -0.91 6.11
N GLU A 546 -45.48 -1.18 7.27
CA GLU A 546 -44.49 -2.24 7.43
C GLU A 546 -45.15 -3.61 7.14
N PRO A 547 -44.60 -4.43 6.25
CA PRO A 547 -45.11 -5.78 5.98
C PRO A 547 -45.06 -6.67 7.22
N ASN A 548 -45.89 -7.71 7.26
CA ASN A 548 -45.91 -8.70 8.35
C ASN A 548 -44.82 -9.78 8.24
N ALA A 549 -44.00 -9.77 7.18
CA ALA A 549 -42.87 -10.67 6.99
C ALA A 549 -41.69 -9.92 6.37
N PHE A 550 -40.47 -10.24 6.80
CA PHE A 550 -39.26 -9.69 6.21
C PHE A 550 -39.09 -10.19 4.77
N ALA A 551 -38.60 -9.33 3.89
CA ALA A 551 -38.13 -9.73 2.57
C ALA A 551 -36.69 -10.25 2.64
N HIS A 552 -35.89 -9.69 3.56
CA HIS A 552 -34.45 -9.97 3.67
C HIS A 552 -33.99 -10.02 5.14
N TYR A 553 -33.07 -10.92 5.43
CA TYR A 553 -32.21 -10.93 6.60
C TYR A 553 -30.78 -10.67 6.17
N VAL A 554 -30.08 -9.75 6.83
CA VAL A 554 -28.68 -9.42 6.56
C VAL A 554 -27.85 -9.86 7.76
N MET A 555 -26.82 -10.67 7.51
CA MET A 555 -25.98 -11.25 8.56
C MET A 555 -24.50 -10.97 8.26
N ASN A 556 -24.05 -9.75 8.58
CA ASN A 556 -22.67 -9.29 8.31
C ASN A 556 -21.71 -9.55 9.48
N LEU A 557 -21.56 -10.84 9.83
CA LEU A 557 -20.59 -11.32 10.80
C LEU A 557 -19.80 -12.50 10.21
N PRO A 558 -18.85 -12.26 9.27
CA PRO A 558 -18.34 -13.33 8.39
C PRO A 558 -17.61 -14.48 9.09
N ALA A 559 -17.16 -14.28 10.33
CA ALA A 559 -16.50 -15.32 11.11
C ALA A 559 -17.48 -16.37 11.63
N SER A 560 -18.67 -15.96 12.07
CA SER A 560 -19.59 -16.80 12.86
C SER A 560 -21.07 -16.68 12.50
N ALA A 561 -21.45 -15.81 11.54
CA ALA A 561 -22.86 -15.64 11.14
C ALA A 561 -23.54 -16.96 10.74
N ILE A 562 -22.77 -17.91 10.19
CA ILE A 562 -23.29 -19.22 9.80
C ILE A 562 -23.83 -20.03 10.99
N GLU A 563 -23.33 -19.78 12.20
CA GLU A 563 -23.76 -20.44 13.43
C GLU A 563 -25.11 -19.95 13.96
N PHE A 564 -25.69 -18.90 13.34
CA PHE A 564 -26.98 -18.33 13.70
C PHE A 564 -28.09 -18.82 12.75
N LEU A 565 -27.77 -19.69 11.78
CA LEU A 565 -28.75 -20.25 10.85
C LEU A 565 -29.79 -21.15 11.54
N ASP A 566 -29.46 -21.68 12.72
CA ASP A 566 -30.36 -22.44 13.59
C ASP A 566 -31.56 -21.62 14.07
N ALA A 567 -31.41 -20.28 14.18
CA ALA A 567 -32.47 -19.38 14.60
C ALA A 567 -33.65 -19.30 13.61
N PHE A 568 -33.46 -19.73 12.36
CA PHE A 568 -34.51 -19.73 11.34
C PHE A 568 -35.45 -20.94 11.42
N ARG A 569 -35.10 -21.96 12.21
CA ARG A 569 -35.96 -23.14 12.38
C ARG A 569 -37.26 -22.78 13.09
N GLY A 570 -38.38 -23.06 12.42
CA GLY A 570 -39.73 -22.79 12.87
C GLY A 570 -40.07 -21.29 12.96
N LEU A 571 -39.30 -20.44 12.30
CA LEU A 571 -39.47 -18.98 12.38
C LEU A 571 -40.85 -18.50 11.87
N TYR A 572 -41.45 -19.25 10.95
CA TYR A 572 -42.77 -18.99 10.37
C TYR A 572 -43.75 -20.16 10.59
N HIS A 573 -43.52 -21.00 11.60
CA HIS A 573 -44.40 -22.13 11.91
C HIS A 573 -45.87 -21.68 12.06
N GLY A 574 -46.79 -22.32 11.32
CA GLY A 574 -48.22 -21.97 11.33
C GLY A 574 -48.56 -20.73 10.50
N ARG A 575 -47.62 -20.19 9.72
CA ARG A 575 -47.79 -19.01 8.84
C ARG A 575 -47.58 -19.36 7.36
N GLU A 576 -47.75 -20.62 7.00
CA GLU A 576 -47.58 -21.14 5.63
C GLU A 576 -48.47 -20.39 4.64
N ALA A 577 -49.69 -20.05 5.06
CA ALA A 577 -50.68 -19.33 4.26
C ALA A 577 -50.25 -17.91 3.85
N GLU A 578 -49.17 -17.36 4.41
CA GLU A 578 -48.64 -16.04 4.06
C GLU A 578 -47.66 -16.07 2.87
N PHE A 579 -47.19 -17.25 2.47
CA PHE A 579 -46.14 -17.44 1.45
C PHE A 579 -46.63 -18.27 0.28
N LYS A 580 -45.81 -18.39 -0.78
CA LYS A 580 -46.06 -19.33 -1.88
C LYS A 580 -46.20 -20.77 -1.36
N PRO A 581 -47.11 -21.57 -1.96
CA PRO A 581 -47.97 -21.24 -3.10
C PRO A 581 -49.27 -20.51 -2.73
N HIS A 582 -49.54 -20.24 -1.45
CA HIS A 582 -50.80 -19.64 -0.98
C HIS A 582 -50.92 -18.14 -1.32
N THR A 583 -49.81 -17.43 -1.39
CA THR A 583 -49.73 -16.03 -1.84
C THR A 583 -48.66 -15.87 -2.92
N SER A 584 -48.50 -14.65 -3.45
CA SER A 584 -47.39 -14.32 -4.36
C SER A 584 -46.05 -14.06 -3.64
N ARG A 585 -46.03 -14.07 -2.30
CA ARG A 585 -44.84 -13.74 -1.50
C ARG A 585 -43.92 -14.94 -1.34
N ASP A 586 -42.65 -14.75 -1.68
CA ASP A 586 -41.59 -15.72 -1.42
C ASP A 586 -41.18 -15.74 0.06
N LEU A 587 -40.62 -16.86 0.52
CA LEU A 587 -39.94 -16.91 1.81
C LEU A 587 -38.80 -15.89 1.85
N PRO A 588 -38.40 -15.34 3.00
CA PRO A 588 -37.35 -14.31 3.06
C PRO A 588 -35.99 -14.80 2.52
N LEU A 589 -35.19 -13.89 1.94
CA LEU A 589 -33.78 -14.14 1.62
C LEU A 589 -32.90 -13.96 2.88
N ILE A 590 -31.94 -14.84 3.08
CA ILE A 590 -30.81 -14.66 4.00
C ILE A 590 -29.61 -14.21 3.17
N HIS A 591 -29.02 -13.08 3.51
CA HIS A 591 -27.74 -12.61 3.01
C HIS A 591 -26.67 -12.89 4.07
N LEU A 592 -26.05 -14.06 3.94
CA LEU A 592 -25.03 -14.56 4.86
C LEU A 592 -23.65 -14.18 4.35
N TYR A 593 -22.96 -13.31 5.09
CA TYR A 593 -21.53 -13.11 4.87
C TYR A 593 -20.73 -14.18 5.60
N LEU A 594 -19.70 -14.71 4.95
CA LEU A 594 -18.84 -15.73 5.53
C LEU A 594 -17.41 -15.70 4.96
N PHE A 595 -16.47 -16.24 5.74
CA PHE A 595 -15.12 -16.50 5.27
C PHE A 595 -14.98 -17.91 4.69
N GLN A 596 -14.15 -18.00 3.65
CA GLN A 596 -13.77 -19.26 2.99
C GLN A 596 -12.25 -19.29 2.78
N THR A 597 -11.63 -20.42 3.10
CA THR A 597 -10.23 -20.68 2.75
C THR A 597 -10.09 -20.80 1.24
N LYS A 598 -8.95 -20.41 0.68
CA LYS A 598 -8.75 -20.48 -0.77
C LYS A 598 -8.61 -21.93 -1.24
N PHE A 599 -9.40 -22.35 -2.23
CA PHE A 599 -9.32 -23.67 -2.88
C PHE A 599 -8.63 -23.58 -4.26
N ALA A 600 -8.49 -24.73 -4.92
CA ALA A 600 -7.90 -24.81 -6.27
C ALA A 600 -8.84 -24.20 -7.33
N SER A 601 -10.15 -24.38 -7.18
CA SER A 601 -11.18 -23.80 -8.06
C SER A 601 -12.23 -23.02 -7.27
N GLU A 602 -12.90 -22.08 -7.94
CA GLU A 602 -14.04 -21.35 -7.35
C GLU A 602 -15.26 -22.25 -7.14
N GLU A 603 -15.42 -23.28 -7.97
CA GLU A 603 -16.49 -24.27 -7.85
C GLU A 603 -16.39 -25.07 -6.54
N GLU A 604 -15.19 -25.49 -6.16
CA GLU A 604 -14.94 -26.13 -4.87
C GLU A 604 -15.25 -25.20 -3.68
N GLU A 605 -14.90 -23.91 -3.80
CA GLU A 605 -15.21 -22.92 -2.76
C GLU A 605 -16.72 -22.78 -2.57
N ILE A 606 -17.47 -22.71 -3.66
CA ILE A 606 -18.92 -22.55 -3.61
C ILE A 606 -19.61 -23.82 -3.11
N GLN A 607 -19.16 -24.99 -3.56
CA GLN A 607 -19.71 -26.27 -3.11
C GLN A 607 -19.56 -26.42 -1.59
N GLU A 608 -18.39 -26.13 -1.04
CA GLU A 608 -18.18 -26.17 0.41
C GLU A 608 -18.98 -25.09 1.16
N ILE A 609 -19.13 -23.89 0.59
CA ILE A 609 -20.03 -22.88 1.17
C ILE A 609 -21.46 -23.43 1.29
N CYS A 610 -21.98 -24.08 0.25
CA CYS A 610 -23.30 -24.70 0.24
C CYS A 610 -23.41 -25.86 1.27
N GLU A 611 -22.39 -26.71 1.38
CA GLU A 611 -22.36 -27.82 2.34
C GLU A 611 -22.37 -27.32 3.79
N ARG A 612 -21.53 -26.35 4.13
CA ARG A 612 -21.52 -25.72 5.46
C ARG A 612 -22.86 -25.06 5.79
N ILE A 613 -23.46 -24.33 4.85
CA ILE A 613 -24.79 -23.72 5.04
C ILE A 613 -25.82 -24.81 5.30
N SER A 614 -25.81 -25.88 4.50
CA SER A 614 -26.76 -27.01 4.63
C SER A 614 -26.70 -27.65 6.01
N GLN A 615 -25.49 -27.85 6.54
CA GLN A 615 -25.27 -28.41 7.87
C GLN A 615 -25.83 -27.53 8.98
N HIS A 616 -25.59 -26.22 8.92
CA HIS A 616 -25.99 -25.29 9.98
C HIS A 616 -27.47 -24.92 9.94
N ILE A 617 -28.07 -24.83 8.75
CA ILE A 617 -29.50 -24.56 8.63
C ILE A 617 -30.36 -25.81 8.82
N GLY A 618 -29.75 -27.00 8.73
CA GLY A 618 -30.43 -28.28 8.93
C GLY A 618 -31.26 -28.76 7.74
N ALA A 619 -31.02 -28.24 6.53
CA ALA A 619 -31.66 -28.67 5.29
C ALA A 619 -30.70 -28.51 4.11
N PRO A 620 -30.82 -29.33 3.04
CA PRO A 620 -29.98 -29.18 1.85
C PRO A 620 -30.13 -27.80 1.21
N VAL A 621 -29.02 -27.13 0.94
CA VAL A 621 -28.93 -25.87 0.20
C VAL A 621 -27.97 -26.08 -0.96
N LYS A 622 -28.50 -25.96 -2.19
CA LYS A 622 -27.73 -26.18 -3.42
C LYS A 622 -27.95 -25.02 -4.40
N LEU A 623 -26.98 -24.81 -5.29
CA LEU A 623 -27.06 -23.78 -6.34
C LEU A 623 -28.13 -24.07 -7.41
N ASP A 624 -28.40 -25.34 -7.67
CA ASP A 624 -29.34 -25.79 -8.71
C ASP A 624 -30.79 -25.82 -8.22
N ASP A 625 -31.03 -25.55 -6.94
CA ASP A 625 -32.36 -25.46 -6.36
C ASP A 625 -33.02 -24.11 -6.69
N LEU A 626 -33.96 -24.13 -7.63
CA LEU A 626 -34.69 -22.95 -8.10
C LEU A 626 -35.58 -22.32 -7.02
N GLU A 627 -36.00 -23.07 -5.99
CA GLU A 627 -36.81 -22.53 -4.90
C GLU A 627 -35.97 -21.68 -3.92
N LEU A 628 -34.68 -21.99 -3.83
CA LEU A 628 -33.76 -21.29 -2.93
C LEU A 628 -33.20 -20.00 -3.52
N ASP A 629 -33.22 -19.82 -4.85
CA ASP A 629 -32.62 -18.65 -5.52
C ASP A 629 -31.19 -18.37 -5.00
N MET A 630 -30.39 -19.44 -4.84
CA MET A 630 -29.09 -19.39 -4.17
C MET A 630 -28.05 -18.73 -5.07
N GLN A 631 -27.37 -17.72 -4.52
CA GLN A 631 -26.30 -16.99 -5.18
C GLN A 631 -25.11 -16.82 -4.23
N VAL A 632 -23.93 -17.25 -4.64
CA VAL A 632 -22.69 -17.05 -3.88
C VAL A 632 -21.80 -16.06 -4.61
N ARG A 633 -21.52 -14.94 -3.94
CA ARG A 633 -20.74 -13.83 -4.52
C ARG A 633 -19.44 -13.64 -3.77
N PHE A 634 -18.33 -13.61 -4.50
CA PHE A 634 -17.05 -13.15 -3.98
C PHE A 634 -17.12 -11.66 -3.65
N VAL A 635 -16.79 -11.29 -2.41
CA VAL A 635 -16.78 -9.90 -1.94
C VAL A 635 -15.38 -9.31 -2.04
N ARG A 636 -14.39 -9.97 -1.40
CA ARG A 636 -13.00 -9.51 -1.39
C ARG A 636 -12.03 -10.57 -0.87
N LEU A 637 -10.75 -10.37 -1.17
CA LEU A 637 -9.67 -11.04 -0.45
C LEU A 637 -9.50 -10.40 0.94
N VAL A 638 -9.34 -11.23 1.96
CA VAL A 638 -9.18 -10.81 3.36
C VAL A 638 -7.73 -10.96 3.79
N ALA A 639 -7.14 -12.10 3.45
CA ALA A 639 -5.74 -12.44 3.63
C ALA A 639 -5.31 -13.38 2.48
N PRO A 640 -4.02 -13.64 2.25
CA PRO A 640 -3.55 -14.43 1.10
C PRO A 640 -4.26 -15.79 0.89
N LYS A 641 -4.71 -16.42 1.99
CA LYS A 641 -5.42 -17.72 1.98
C LYS A 641 -6.89 -17.63 2.39
N LYS A 642 -7.44 -16.42 2.57
CA LYS A 642 -8.79 -16.19 3.12
C LYS A 642 -9.58 -15.21 2.27
N LYS A 643 -10.72 -15.65 1.75
CA LYS A 643 -11.68 -14.86 0.98
C LYS A 643 -12.93 -14.59 1.81
N MET A 644 -13.64 -13.51 1.47
CA MET A 644 -14.96 -13.19 2.00
C MET A 644 -16.00 -13.35 0.90
N PHE A 645 -17.10 -14.02 1.22
CA PHE A 645 -18.23 -14.26 0.33
C PHE A 645 -19.53 -13.74 0.95
N CYS A 646 -20.52 -13.48 0.10
CA CYS A 646 -21.92 -13.28 0.48
C CYS A 646 -22.74 -14.38 -0.21
N ALA A 647 -23.30 -15.29 0.58
CA ALA A 647 -24.29 -16.26 0.13
C ALA A 647 -25.69 -15.68 0.34
N SER A 648 -26.48 -15.56 -0.74
CA SER A 648 -27.87 -15.09 -0.71
C SER A 648 -28.78 -16.24 -1.10
N PHE A 649 -29.70 -16.65 -0.23
CA PHE A 649 -30.62 -17.76 -0.49
C PHE A 649 -31.89 -17.65 0.33
N ARG A 650 -32.99 -18.22 -0.15
CA ARG A 650 -34.28 -18.25 0.55
C ARG A 650 -34.20 -19.22 1.72
N ILE A 651 -34.89 -18.90 2.81
CA ILE A 651 -35.05 -19.86 3.91
C ILE A 651 -35.76 -21.11 3.35
N PRO A 652 -35.22 -22.33 3.50
CA PRO A 652 -35.89 -23.54 3.04
C PRO A 652 -37.25 -23.69 3.74
N ALA A 653 -38.30 -24.04 3.00
CA ALA A 653 -39.66 -24.20 3.56
C ALA A 653 -39.70 -25.26 4.69
N SER A 654 -38.94 -26.34 4.54
CA SER A 654 -38.77 -27.39 5.55
C SER A 654 -38.19 -26.88 6.87
N VAL A 655 -37.43 -25.77 6.85
CA VAL A 655 -36.84 -25.13 8.02
C VAL A 655 -37.79 -24.05 8.57
N ALA A 656 -38.28 -23.17 7.70
CA ALA A 656 -39.15 -22.05 8.08
C ALA A 656 -40.41 -22.48 8.83
N PHE A 657 -41.01 -23.60 8.39
CA PHE A 657 -42.28 -24.12 8.91
C PHE A 657 -42.14 -25.30 9.88
N ALA A 658 -40.91 -25.70 10.19
CA ALA A 658 -40.65 -26.76 11.18
C ALA A 658 -41.28 -26.41 12.53
N GLN A 659 -41.55 -27.43 13.36
CA GLN A 659 -41.88 -27.16 14.76
C GLN A 659 -40.68 -26.46 15.44
N PRO A 660 -40.91 -25.34 16.16
CA PRO A 660 -39.86 -24.51 16.74
C PRO A 660 -38.91 -25.22 17.68
#